data_AF-A0A973BV41-F1
#
_entry.id   AF-A0A973BV41-F1
#
_cell.length_a   1.000
_cell.length_b   1.000
_cell.length_c   1.000
_cell.angle_alpha   90.00
_cell.angle_beta   90.00
_cell.angle_gamma   90.00
#
_symmetry.space_group_name_H-M   'P 1'
#
loop_
_entity.id
_entity.type
_entity.pdbx_description
1 polymer ?
#
loop_
_entity_poly.entity_id
_entity_poly.type
_entity_poly.pdbx_seq_one_letter_code
_entity_poly.pdbx_strand_id
1 'polypeptide(L)'
;MSVGSSVRSFAHGVAHPRQWMRDICGGEAAFPLIVLFGLNAVDELDRTAFGILLPEIREAFSIDIQTALSLVALASVAALALQVPIAQWADRSRRIPIVVGGALAWGFFSGMTGLATGLILLTVARSGSSLGKAVIDPTHNSLIADYYPIETRSRVYSFHRAANAVGAFVGPLTAGLLAYAFGWRVPFLIFVIPTAIFALMAMTLREPTRGRWERQATGASAEVVDTEEEAPSFAESWRTVHKVQSLHRIWWSLPFLATALIGFVTLAALLYDEEFGLDERARGVAAAVAEPFALVGLVIGARVATQRYIGNVKGLIRFVAAVALLCSFASVGFALAPNVYIAVALNCVISASLAVVGPGVLSALSLAIPPRARATGFSVASLWIIPGLLILPFIGWVADTWSIRVGMLVMLPMFVIGSLILRSTADVIDDDIAQVWQSAAARSEVLFDRRNGTSNLLLVRGVYAGYDGRTVLRDVELHLDEGEVIALLGTNGAGKSTLLKSISGIVEADRGAIVLDGRDITHAPPEEIAALGIVQMPGGAGVFGSLTVGENLDLAGWTNRRDAAGVTAARAEVLETFPALATRLDEPAANLSGGQQQMLALAMSFIMRPKVLLIDELSLGLAPVIVGQLLPIVSRMARDGVTVVLVEQSVNVALTVADRAYFMERGEIRFDGPTAELLERPDLLRSVFLSGAADGATSGSMNGTNGHHDDQLSDATLDDDSAIDAVTLTSDHPVLQVDGLAVSFGGIRAVASVSFDVAPREIVGVIGPNGAGKTTVFDLISGFTPADAGRVVLAGHDITSLRPADRAAAGLGRSFQDARLFPELTVTETLSITLERFVPSRSTAVAALHLPWAFESEQQVAARVDELIELMGLGAYRNSFVRELSTGTRRVVDLAGLVAHRPTVILLDEPTSGIAQREVEALAPVVRRLRDEMGASIVIIEHDIPFVSSIADRLIALDQGTVVTTGPPDDVLTHPDVVESYLGTSGAAIARSGGRG
;
A
#
# COMPACT_ATOMS: atom_id res chain seq x y z
N MET A 1 39.99 -31.37 3.20
CA MET A 1 41.37 -31.02 2.82
C MET A 1 41.96 -30.13 3.90
N SER A 2 43.19 -30.40 4.37
CA SER A 2 43.71 -29.84 5.63
C SER A 2 44.10 -28.36 5.55
N VAL A 3 44.00 -27.67 6.69
CA VAL A 3 44.38 -26.26 6.95
C VAL A 3 45.77 -25.90 6.40
N GLY A 4 46.69 -26.87 6.32
CA GLY A 4 48.04 -26.69 5.78
C GLY A 4 48.11 -26.33 4.29
N SER A 5 47.08 -26.65 3.49
CA SER A 5 46.99 -26.20 2.09
C SER A 5 46.59 -24.73 1.95
N SER A 6 45.86 -24.19 2.94
CA SER A 6 45.37 -22.81 2.95
C SER A 6 46.48 -21.79 3.25
N VAL A 7 47.36 -22.13 4.19
CA VAL A 7 48.53 -21.30 4.54
C VAL A 7 49.53 -21.23 3.37
N ARG A 8 49.72 -22.35 2.64
CA ARG A 8 50.58 -22.38 1.44
C ARG A 8 50.03 -21.54 0.28
N SER A 9 48.71 -21.54 0.08
CA SER A 9 48.04 -20.71 -0.93
C SER A 9 48.18 -19.20 -0.64
N PHE A 10 48.08 -18.79 0.63
CA PHE A 10 48.29 -17.40 1.04
C PHE A 10 49.76 -17.00 0.92
N ALA A 11 50.69 -17.84 1.39
CA ALA A 11 52.13 -17.61 1.25
C ALA A 11 52.58 -17.53 -0.23
N HIS A 12 51.98 -18.34 -1.12
CA HIS A 12 52.22 -18.25 -2.56
C HIS A 12 51.63 -16.97 -3.16
N GLY A 13 50.48 -16.49 -2.68
CA GLY A 13 49.87 -15.22 -3.10
C GLY A 13 50.72 -14.01 -2.72
N VAL A 14 51.31 -14.01 -1.52
CA VAL A 14 52.28 -12.99 -1.08
C VAL A 14 53.54 -13.00 -1.96
N ALA A 15 54.00 -14.18 -2.40
CA ALA A 15 55.14 -14.31 -3.30
C ALA A 15 54.84 -13.90 -4.76
N HIS A 16 53.58 -13.95 -5.20
CA HIS A 16 53.14 -13.62 -6.56
C HIS A 16 51.93 -12.67 -6.58
N PRO A 17 52.10 -11.40 -6.12
CA PRO A 17 50.98 -10.50 -5.84
C PRO A 17 50.16 -10.15 -7.07
N ARG A 18 50.79 -10.06 -8.25
CA ARG A 18 50.07 -9.78 -9.52
C ARG A 18 49.13 -10.91 -9.92
N GLN A 19 49.56 -12.15 -9.75
CA GLN A 19 48.75 -13.32 -10.09
C GLN A 19 47.62 -13.49 -9.08
N TRP A 20 47.92 -13.31 -7.79
CA TRP A 20 46.91 -13.35 -6.74
C TRP A 20 45.79 -12.31 -6.92
N MET A 21 46.15 -11.07 -7.24
CA MET A 21 45.16 -10.03 -7.54
C MET A 21 44.32 -10.35 -8.79
N ARG A 22 44.94 -10.90 -9.84
CA ARG A 22 44.22 -11.35 -11.04
C ARG A 22 43.22 -12.46 -10.71
N ASP A 23 43.61 -13.40 -9.84
CA ASP A 23 42.73 -14.49 -9.41
C ASP A 23 41.54 -13.96 -8.60
N ILE A 24 41.76 -13.01 -7.68
CA ILE A 24 40.69 -12.35 -6.90
C ILE A 24 39.69 -11.64 -7.83
N CYS A 25 40.21 -10.91 -8.81
CA CYS A 25 39.40 -10.10 -9.73
C CYS A 25 38.80 -10.92 -10.89
N GLY A 26 39.06 -12.23 -10.99
CA GLY A 26 38.54 -13.07 -12.07
C GLY A 26 39.11 -12.74 -13.45
N GLY A 27 40.31 -12.16 -13.52
CA GLY A 27 40.92 -11.70 -14.77
C GLY A 27 40.72 -10.21 -15.06
N GLU A 28 39.80 -9.54 -14.37
CA GLU A 28 39.54 -8.10 -14.51
C GLU A 28 40.62 -7.22 -13.88
N ALA A 29 40.58 -5.93 -14.21
CA ALA A 29 41.55 -4.95 -13.71
C ALA A 29 41.50 -4.84 -12.18
N ALA A 30 42.64 -5.06 -11.52
CA ALA A 30 42.76 -4.95 -10.07
C ALA A 30 42.77 -3.51 -9.54
N PHE A 31 42.99 -2.53 -10.42
CA PHE A 31 43.19 -1.12 -10.05
C PHE A 31 41.98 -0.49 -9.32
N PRO A 32 40.72 -0.61 -9.79
CA PRO A 32 39.56 -0.12 -9.05
C PRO A 32 39.45 -0.73 -7.65
N LEU A 33 39.71 -2.02 -7.49
CA LEU A 33 39.63 -2.69 -6.19
C LEU A 33 40.68 -2.15 -5.21
N ILE A 34 41.91 -1.92 -5.67
CA ILE A 34 42.99 -1.36 -4.86
C ILE A 34 42.66 0.06 -4.39
N VAL A 35 42.09 0.89 -5.27
CA VAL A 35 41.71 2.27 -4.92
C VAL A 35 40.57 2.28 -3.89
N LEU A 36 39.51 1.51 -4.12
CA LEU A 36 38.37 1.42 -3.20
C LEU A 36 38.75 0.78 -1.86
N PHE A 37 39.69 -0.17 -1.87
CA PHE A 37 40.32 -0.74 -0.68
C PHE A 37 41.09 0.33 0.08
N GLY A 38 41.94 1.10 -0.60
CA GLY A 38 42.76 2.15 0.01
C GLY A 38 41.92 3.23 0.67
N LEU A 39 40.88 3.72 -0.01
CA LEU A 39 39.93 4.69 0.57
C LEU A 39 39.25 4.14 1.84
N ASN A 40 38.81 2.88 1.82
CA ASN A 40 38.18 2.25 2.98
C ASN A 40 39.18 1.99 4.13
N ALA A 41 40.42 1.63 3.82
CA ALA A 41 41.45 1.37 4.82
C ALA A 41 41.85 2.65 5.55
N VAL A 42 41.97 3.75 4.82
CA VAL A 42 42.34 5.05 5.37
C VAL A 42 41.18 5.64 6.19
N ASP A 43 39.93 5.42 5.79
CA ASP A 43 38.74 5.73 6.61
C ASP A 43 38.74 5.01 7.97
N GLU A 44 39.01 3.70 7.97
CA GLU A 44 39.10 2.93 9.21
C GLU A 44 40.30 3.37 10.08
N LEU A 45 41.39 3.80 9.45
CA LEU A 45 42.58 4.31 10.11
C LEU A 45 42.25 5.58 10.95
N ASP A 46 41.58 6.58 10.37
CA ASP A 46 41.15 7.79 11.11
C ASP A 46 40.23 7.46 12.29
N ARG A 47 39.26 6.56 12.08
CA ARG A 47 38.28 6.18 13.10
C ARG A 47 38.95 5.52 14.29
N THR A 48 39.84 4.56 14.02
CA THR A 48 40.58 3.82 15.05
C THR A 48 41.59 4.72 15.77
N ALA A 49 42.23 5.64 15.04
CA ALA A 49 43.08 6.67 15.62
C ALA A 49 42.32 7.59 16.58
N PHE A 50 41.13 8.05 16.21
CA PHE A 50 40.28 8.86 17.09
C PHE A 50 39.86 8.11 18.35
N GLY A 51 39.48 6.83 18.23
CA GLY A 51 39.13 6.01 19.39
C GLY A 51 40.28 5.87 20.39
N ILE A 52 41.51 5.69 19.89
CA ILE A 52 42.69 5.49 20.74
C ILE A 52 43.21 6.78 21.35
N LEU A 53 43.17 7.87 20.61
CA LEU A 53 43.62 9.20 21.06
C LEU A 53 42.54 9.96 21.84
N LEU A 54 41.40 9.32 22.10
CA LEU A 54 40.28 9.90 22.83
C LEU A 54 40.68 10.45 24.21
N PRO A 55 41.58 9.80 25.00
CA PRO A 55 42.04 10.35 26.27
C PRO A 55 42.80 11.69 26.12
N GLU A 56 43.72 11.79 25.17
CA GLU A 56 44.50 13.02 24.91
C GLU A 56 43.62 14.14 24.36
N ILE A 57 42.63 13.81 23.53
CA ILE A 57 41.61 14.74 23.06
C ILE A 57 40.77 15.23 24.25
N ARG A 58 40.39 14.33 25.16
CA ARG A 58 39.62 14.66 26.37
C ARG A 58 40.36 15.70 27.21
N GLU A 59 41.63 15.45 27.49
CA GLU A 59 42.49 16.37 28.25
C GLU A 59 42.64 17.72 27.54
N ALA A 60 42.78 17.73 26.21
CA ALA A 60 42.94 18.95 25.43
C ALA A 60 41.70 19.86 25.41
N PHE A 61 40.49 19.30 25.59
CA PHE A 61 39.23 20.03 25.56
C PHE A 61 38.48 20.07 26.89
N SER A 62 39.02 19.47 27.95
CA SER A 62 38.39 19.38 29.28
C SER A 62 36.96 18.84 29.25
N ILE A 63 36.68 17.87 28.36
CA ILE A 63 35.37 17.23 28.22
C ILE A 63 35.26 15.97 29.08
N ASP A 64 34.07 15.60 29.51
CA ASP A 64 33.84 14.29 30.14
C ASP A 64 33.70 13.18 29.07
N ILE A 65 33.86 11.92 29.51
CA ILE A 65 33.79 10.74 28.64
C ILE A 65 32.39 10.61 28.01
N GLN A 66 31.35 10.96 28.77
CA GLN A 66 29.96 10.86 28.34
C GLN A 66 29.65 11.81 27.18
N THR A 67 30.15 13.04 27.23
CA THR A 67 30.02 14.04 26.15
C THR A 67 30.79 13.57 24.92
N ALA A 68 31.99 13.04 25.09
CA ALA A 68 32.79 12.51 23.98
C ALA A 68 32.09 11.32 23.27
N LEU A 69 31.52 10.39 24.04
CA LEU A 69 30.77 9.25 23.50
C LEU A 69 29.43 9.68 22.85
N SER A 70 28.74 10.65 23.44
CA SER A 70 27.49 11.20 22.90
C SER A 70 27.70 11.87 21.54
N LEU A 71 28.83 12.57 21.37
CA LEU A 71 29.22 13.17 20.08
C LEU A 71 29.46 12.11 19.00
N VAL A 72 30.14 11.00 19.33
CA VAL A 72 30.35 9.88 18.41
C VAL A 72 29.04 9.18 18.06
N ALA A 73 28.15 8.98 19.03
CA ALA A 73 26.86 8.35 18.82
C ALA A 73 25.94 9.19 17.92
N LEU A 74 25.80 10.49 18.19
CA LEU A 74 24.98 11.40 17.39
C LEU A 74 25.49 11.50 15.94
N ALA A 75 26.81 11.64 15.76
CA ALA A 75 27.44 11.66 14.44
C ALA A 75 27.25 10.33 13.67
N SER A 76 27.19 9.20 14.38
CA SER A 76 26.97 7.87 13.79
C SER A 76 25.53 7.67 13.34
N VAL A 77 24.54 8.11 14.14
CA VAL A 77 23.12 8.05 13.77
C VAL A 77 22.85 8.92 12.55
N ALA A 78 23.37 10.15 12.53
CA ALA A 78 23.24 11.06 11.38
C ALA A 78 23.87 10.47 10.11
N ALA A 79 25.06 9.86 10.23
CA ALA A 79 25.71 9.19 9.11
C ALA A 79 24.90 7.99 8.58
N LEU A 80 24.36 7.14 9.46
CA LEU A 80 23.49 6.02 9.07
C LEU A 80 22.22 6.50 8.37
N ALA A 81 21.61 7.59 8.84
CA ALA A 81 20.42 8.19 8.25
C ALA A 81 20.70 8.77 6.84
N LEU A 82 21.87 9.37 6.63
CA LEU A 82 22.23 9.96 5.33
C LEU A 82 22.61 8.93 4.26
N GLN A 83 22.86 7.66 4.65
CA GLN A 83 23.18 6.60 3.69
C GLN A 83 22.11 6.43 2.61
N VAL A 84 20.82 6.47 2.97
CA VAL A 84 19.74 6.24 2.00
C VAL A 84 19.62 7.37 0.96
N PRO A 85 19.59 8.66 1.35
CA PRO A 85 19.63 9.76 0.37
C PRO A 85 20.87 9.74 -0.53
N ILE A 86 22.05 9.44 0.03
CA ILE A 86 23.29 9.34 -0.78
C ILE A 86 23.22 8.16 -1.74
N ALA A 87 22.69 7.03 -1.28
CA ALA A 87 22.52 5.83 -2.11
C ALA A 87 21.57 6.09 -3.29
N GLN A 88 20.47 6.81 -3.07
CA GLN A 88 19.55 7.18 -4.14
C GLN A 88 20.16 8.18 -5.11
N TRP A 89 20.97 9.13 -4.60
CA TRP A 89 21.76 10.01 -5.46
C TRP A 89 22.78 9.23 -6.30
N ALA A 90 23.41 8.22 -5.70
CA ALA A 90 24.34 7.30 -6.34
C ALA A 90 23.66 6.41 -7.39
N ASP A 91 22.42 5.97 -7.17
CA ASP A 91 21.66 5.20 -8.15
C ASP A 91 21.24 6.05 -9.38
N ARG A 92 21.25 7.39 -9.27
CA ARG A 92 20.91 8.29 -10.39
C ARG A 92 22.07 8.97 -11.08
N SER A 93 23.25 8.91 -10.49
CA SER A 93 24.44 9.63 -10.96
C SER A 93 25.58 8.66 -11.19
N ARG A 94 26.68 9.16 -11.78
CA ARG A 94 27.95 8.44 -11.79
C ARG A 94 28.47 8.35 -10.36
N ARG A 95 28.87 7.16 -9.93
CA ARG A 95 29.27 6.89 -8.52
C ARG A 95 30.68 7.36 -8.25
N ILE A 96 31.58 7.36 -9.24
CA ILE A 96 32.98 7.75 -9.04
C ILE A 96 33.13 9.21 -8.54
N PRO A 97 32.46 10.23 -9.11
CA PRO A 97 32.50 11.59 -8.56
C PRO A 97 32.01 11.67 -7.11
N ILE A 98 31.02 10.85 -6.73
CA ILE A 98 30.51 10.78 -5.37
C ILE A 98 31.57 10.19 -4.43
N VAL A 99 32.23 9.10 -4.84
CA VAL A 99 33.36 8.50 -4.10
C VAL A 99 34.50 9.49 -3.90
N VAL A 100 34.91 10.20 -4.96
CA VAL A 100 35.98 11.21 -4.89
C VAL A 100 35.56 12.37 -3.98
N GLY A 101 34.37 12.92 -4.17
CA GLY A 101 33.85 14.02 -3.36
C GLY A 101 33.72 13.64 -1.88
N GLY A 102 33.21 12.43 -1.60
CA GLY A 102 33.13 11.88 -0.25
C GLY A 102 34.50 11.70 0.40
N ALA A 103 35.47 11.14 -0.33
CA ALA A 103 36.84 10.98 0.16
C ALA A 103 37.54 12.31 0.44
N LEU A 104 37.37 13.32 -0.42
CA LEU A 104 37.92 14.66 -0.22
C LEU A 104 37.27 15.38 0.97
N ALA A 105 35.94 15.33 1.07
CA ALA A 105 35.20 15.92 2.19
C ALA A 105 35.63 15.25 3.51
N TRP A 106 35.73 13.93 3.52
CA TRP A 106 36.19 13.17 4.68
C TRP A 106 37.64 13.54 5.06
N GLY A 107 38.57 13.57 4.11
CA GLY A 107 39.96 13.98 4.36
C GLY A 107 40.06 15.41 4.89
N PHE A 108 39.22 16.33 4.40
CA PHE A 108 39.11 17.70 4.92
C PHE A 108 38.65 17.71 6.38
N PHE A 109 37.60 16.96 6.72
CA PHE A 109 37.09 16.87 8.10
C PHE A 109 38.03 16.13 9.06
N SER A 110 38.76 15.13 8.57
CA SER A 110 39.85 14.49 9.31
C SER A 110 40.96 15.50 9.62
N GLY A 111 41.42 16.27 8.62
CA GLY A 111 42.38 17.36 8.85
C GLY A 111 41.88 18.42 9.82
N MET A 112 40.60 18.81 9.73
CA MET A 112 39.96 19.71 10.69
C MET A 112 39.95 19.17 12.12
N THR A 113 39.90 17.84 12.31
CA THR A 113 40.00 17.21 13.63
C THR A 113 41.36 17.52 14.27
N GLY A 114 42.44 17.41 13.49
CA GLY A 114 43.79 17.80 13.95
C GLY A 114 43.95 19.31 14.18
N LEU A 115 43.22 20.15 13.44
CA LEU A 115 43.23 21.61 13.58
C LEU A 115 42.23 22.13 14.63
N ALA A 116 41.45 21.27 15.27
CA ALA A 116 40.41 21.70 16.18
C ALA A 116 40.99 22.45 17.39
N THR A 117 40.54 23.70 17.58
CA THR A 117 40.89 24.57 18.71
C THR A 117 39.80 24.68 19.75
N GLY A 118 38.56 24.26 19.44
CA GLY A 118 37.44 24.22 20.37
C GLY A 118 36.47 23.07 20.13
N LEU A 119 35.62 22.77 21.12
CA LEU A 119 34.69 21.63 21.12
C LEU A 119 33.67 21.67 19.96
N ILE A 120 33.19 22.86 19.59
CA ILE A 120 32.27 23.02 18.46
C ILE A 120 32.95 22.59 17.15
N LEU A 121 34.18 23.05 16.93
CA LEU A 121 34.93 22.71 15.73
C LEU A 121 35.27 21.22 15.68
N LEU A 122 35.63 20.61 16.82
CA LEU A 122 35.85 19.17 16.95
C LEU A 122 34.56 18.37 16.65
N THR A 123 33.41 18.84 17.14
CA THR A 123 32.10 18.22 16.90
C THR A 123 31.73 18.26 15.43
N VAL A 124 31.89 19.42 14.78
CA VAL A 124 31.66 19.59 13.34
C VAL A 124 32.62 18.73 12.54
N ALA A 125 33.91 18.72 12.89
CA ALA A 125 34.91 17.88 12.24
C ALA A 125 34.58 16.39 12.33
N ARG A 126 34.18 15.90 13.51
CA ARG A 126 33.83 14.48 13.71
C ARG A 126 32.51 14.09 13.04
N SER A 127 31.53 14.99 13.04
CA SER A 127 30.27 14.77 12.32
C SER A 127 30.48 14.75 10.81
N GLY A 128 31.37 15.60 10.30
CA GLY A 128 31.75 15.58 8.89
C GLY A 128 32.59 14.36 8.50
N SER A 129 33.45 13.86 9.39
CA SER A 129 34.22 12.64 9.11
C SER A 129 33.36 11.37 9.16
N SER A 130 32.30 11.30 9.97
CA SER A 130 31.36 10.18 9.94
C SER A 130 30.58 10.09 8.60
N LEU A 131 30.45 11.21 7.88
CA LEU A 131 29.84 11.29 6.55
C LEU A 131 30.58 10.48 5.49
N GLY A 132 31.90 10.28 5.65
CA GLY A 132 32.71 9.49 4.73
C GLY A 132 32.16 8.08 4.57
N LYS A 133 31.85 7.41 5.68
CA LYS A 133 31.22 6.08 5.69
C LYS A 133 29.83 6.08 5.04
N ALA A 134 29.07 7.16 5.27
CA ALA A 134 27.75 7.32 4.67
C ALA A 134 27.79 7.35 3.13
N VAL A 135 28.92 7.78 2.57
CA VAL A 135 29.21 7.73 1.12
C VAL A 135 29.81 6.38 0.72
N ILE A 136 30.82 5.90 1.45
CA ILE A 136 31.61 4.71 1.09
C ILE A 136 30.73 3.47 1.00
N ASP A 137 29.92 3.17 2.02
CA ASP A 137 29.15 1.92 2.09
C ASP A 137 28.21 1.72 0.88
N PRO A 138 27.30 2.65 0.51
CA PRO A 138 26.46 2.48 -0.68
C PRO A 138 27.24 2.42 -1.98
N THR A 139 28.20 3.34 -2.15
CA THR A 139 28.84 3.56 -3.45
C THR A 139 29.88 2.50 -3.77
N HIS A 140 30.73 2.11 -2.81
CA HIS A 140 31.74 1.08 -3.02
C HIS A 140 31.08 -0.28 -3.24
N ASN A 141 30.08 -0.64 -2.42
CA ASN A 141 29.43 -1.95 -2.55
C ASN A 141 28.72 -2.09 -3.91
N SER A 142 28.09 -1.02 -4.39
CA SER A 142 27.46 -0.97 -5.72
C SER A 142 28.49 -1.02 -6.86
N LEU A 143 29.58 -0.24 -6.78
CA LEU A 143 30.66 -0.24 -7.77
C LEU A 143 31.36 -1.61 -7.87
N ILE A 144 31.64 -2.26 -6.74
CA ILE A 144 32.28 -3.57 -6.71
C ILE A 144 31.41 -4.61 -7.44
N ALA A 145 30.09 -4.58 -7.27
CA ALA A 145 29.21 -5.51 -7.97
C ALA A 145 29.27 -5.33 -9.49
N ASP A 146 29.41 -4.09 -9.99
CA ASP A 146 29.44 -3.81 -11.42
C ASP A 146 30.83 -3.97 -12.06
N TYR A 147 31.92 -3.78 -11.31
CA TYR A 147 33.27 -3.97 -11.84
C TYR A 147 33.64 -5.44 -12.06
N TYR A 148 33.09 -6.36 -11.26
CA TYR A 148 33.60 -7.74 -11.18
C TYR A 148 32.54 -8.81 -11.45
N PRO A 149 32.93 -9.93 -12.11
CA PRO A 149 32.04 -11.04 -12.43
C PRO A 149 31.38 -11.67 -11.19
N ILE A 150 30.17 -12.18 -11.39
CA ILE A 150 29.33 -12.79 -10.35
C ILE A 150 30.06 -13.88 -9.55
N GLU A 151 30.85 -14.75 -10.20
CA GLU A 151 31.53 -15.86 -9.52
C GLU A 151 32.69 -15.39 -8.62
N THR A 152 33.12 -14.14 -8.76
CA THR A 152 34.24 -13.56 -8.01
C THR A 152 33.80 -12.59 -6.91
N ARG A 153 32.54 -12.12 -6.91
CA ARG A 153 32.05 -11.08 -6.00
C ARG A 153 32.33 -11.37 -4.53
N SER A 154 32.15 -12.61 -4.06
CA SER A 154 32.47 -12.98 -2.67
C SER A 154 33.95 -12.70 -2.32
N ARG A 155 34.89 -13.03 -3.22
CA ARG A 155 36.33 -12.78 -3.00
C ARG A 155 36.66 -11.30 -3.04
N VAL A 156 36.05 -10.57 -3.97
CA VAL A 156 36.26 -9.13 -4.10
C VAL A 156 35.71 -8.38 -2.89
N TYR A 157 34.50 -8.69 -2.42
CA TYR A 157 33.94 -8.13 -1.19
C TYR A 157 34.79 -8.47 0.03
N SER A 158 35.29 -9.71 0.15
CA SER A 158 36.18 -10.09 1.24
C SER A 158 37.50 -9.33 1.19
N PHE A 159 38.09 -9.14 0.01
CA PHE A 159 39.29 -8.32 -0.15
C PHE A 159 39.03 -6.87 0.23
N HIS A 160 37.94 -6.26 -0.26
CA HIS A 160 37.57 -4.90 0.09
C HIS A 160 37.33 -4.72 1.61
N ARG A 161 36.63 -5.66 2.24
CA ARG A 161 36.39 -5.65 3.70
C ARG A 161 37.65 -5.91 4.53
N ALA A 162 38.69 -6.53 3.97
CA ALA A 162 39.98 -6.65 4.64
C ALA A 162 40.63 -5.29 4.93
N ALA A 163 40.25 -4.24 4.22
CA ALA A 163 40.67 -2.88 4.51
C ALA A 163 40.32 -2.44 5.94
N ASN A 164 39.18 -2.89 6.48
CA ASN A 164 38.78 -2.57 7.85
C ASN A 164 39.75 -3.19 8.86
N ALA A 165 40.04 -4.49 8.72
CA ALA A 165 40.98 -5.16 9.62
C ALA A 165 42.41 -4.62 9.47
N VAL A 166 42.84 -4.26 8.25
CA VAL A 166 44.14 -3.60 8.04
C VAL A 166 44.17 -2.22 8.71
N GLY A 167 43.13 -1.40 8.53
CA GLY A 167 43.03 -0.09 9.17
C GLY A 167 42.97 -0.19 10.69
N ALA A 168 42.22 -1.14 11.24
CA ALA A 168 42.13 -1.41 12.67
C ALA A 168 43.43 -1.96 13.28
N PHE A 169 44.27 -2.64 12.49
CA PHE A 169 45.58 -3.09 12.95
C PHE A 169 46.64 -1.97 12.83
N VAL A 170 46.70 -1.27 11.71
CA VAL A 170 47.74 -0.26 11.40
C VAL A 170 47.45 1.09 12.06
N GLY A 171 46.18 1.48 12.16
CA GLY A 171 45.74 2.76 12.71
C GLY A 171 46.21 3.00 14.14
N PRO A 172 45.94 2.11 15.10
CA PRO A 172 46.48 2.19 16.46
C PRO A 172 47.99 2.39 16.54
N LEU A 173 48.73 1.59 15.78
CA LEU A 173 50.19 1.58 15.80
C LEU A 173 50.78 2.88 15.25
N THR A 174 50.23 3.35 14.12
CA THR A 174 50.71 4.56 13.45
C THR A 174 50.25 5.83 14.17
N ALA A 175 48.98 5.90 14.59
CA ALA A 175 48.44 7.02 15.33
C ALA A 175 49.11 7.18 16.70
N GLY A 176 49.30 6.09 17.44
CA GLY A 176 49.99 6.10 18.73
C GLY A 176 51.45 6.55 18.60
N LEU A 177 52.19 6.04 17.61
CA LEU A 177 53.59 6.44 17.38
C LEU A 177 53.71 7.93 17.02
N LEU A 178 52.84 8.41 16.12
CA LEU A 178 52.81 9.81 15.70
C LEU A 178 52.37 10.75 16.83
N ALA A 179 51.36 10.34 17.61
CA ALA A 179 50.90 11.10 18.77
C ALA A 179 51.95 11.18 19.87
N TYR A 180 52.69 10.10 20.11
CA TYR A 180 53.80 10.09 21.05
C TYR A 180 54.92 11.07 20.63
N ALA A 181 55.26 11.09 19.34
CA ALA A 181 56.34 11.92 18.82
C ALA A 181 55.97 13.40 18.66
N PHE A 182 54.72 13.71 18.28
CA PHE A 182 54.32 15.05 17.85
C PHE A 182 52.99 15.56 18.42
N GLY A 183 52.36 14.79 19.32
CA GLY A 183 51.05 15.09 19.90
C GLY A 183 49.87 14.57 19.08
N TRP A 184 48.72 14.41 19.75
CA TRP A 184 47.52 13.75 19.20
C TRP A 184 46.95 14.39 17.93
N ARG A 185 47.26 15.66 17.65
CA ARG A 185 46.79 16.39 16.46
C ARG A 185 47.43 15.92 15.16
N VAL A 186 48.70 15.52 15.22
CA VAL A 186 49.53 15.22 14.03
C VAL A 186 49.08 13.98 13.25
N PRO A 187 48.65 12.87 13.88
CA PRO A 187 48.04 11.74 13.17
C PRO A 187 46.96 12.16 12.16
N PHE A 188 46.00 12.99 12.58
CA PHE A 188 44.89 13.43 11.74
C PHE A 188 45.34 14.33 10.57
N LEU A 189 46.39 15.12 10.75
CA LEU A 189 46.98 15.92 9.67
C LEU A 189 47.73 15.05 8.65
N ILE A 190 48.39 14.00 9.12
CA ILE A 190 49.16 13.09 8.26
C ILE A 190 48.23 12.17 7.47
N PHE A 191 47.14 11.68 8.07
CA PHE A 191 46.21 10.77 7.39
C PHE A 191 45.47 11.40 6.20
N VAL A 192 45.40 12.74 6.12
CA VAL A 192 44.91 13.44 4.93
C VAL A 192 45.72 13.11 3.67
N ILE A 193 47.03 12.86 3.82
CA ILE A 193 47.93 12.59 2.68
C ILE A 193 47.53 11.31 1.94
N PRO A 194 47.46 10.12 2.58
CA PRO A 194 47.00 8.91 1.89
C PRO A 194 45.56 9.04 1.39
N THR A 195 44.67 9.76 2.09
CA THR A 195 43.32 10.08 1.57
C THR A 195 43.36 10.81 0.24
N ALA A 196 44.16 11.89 0.15
CA ALA A 196 44.29 12.69 -1.05
C ALA A 196 44.90 11.87 -2.20
N ILE A 197 45.89 11.02 -1.92
CA ILE A 197 46.49 10.13 -2.93
C ILE A 197 45.43 9.19 -3.51
N PHE A 198 44.67 8.48 -2.67
CA PHE A 198 43.64 7.57 -3.15
C PHE A 198 42.46 8.29 -3.81
N ALA A 199 42.11 9.50 -3.36
CA ALA A 199 41.10 10.34 -4.01
C ALA A 199 41.54 10.76 -5.42
N LEU A 200 42.81 11.16 -5.60
CA LEU A 200 43.40 11.47 -6.91
C LEU A 200 43.46 10.24 -7.82
N MET A 201 43.80 9.07 -7.27
CA MET A 201 43.74 7.81 -8.02
C MET A 201 42.30 7.46 -8.42
N ALA A 202 41.32 7.71 -7.55
CA ALA A 202 39.91 7.47 -7.83
C ALA A 202 39.37 8.32 -8.97
N MET A 203 39.91 9.53 -9.20
CA MET A 203 39.57 10.36 -10.36
C MET A 203 39.92 9.72 -11.70
N THR A 204 40.83 8.73 -11.72
CA THR A 204 41.22 8.01 -12.95
C THR A 204 40.37 6.79 -13.25
N LEU A 205 39.46 6.42 -12.34
CA LEU A 205 38.54 5.29 -12.52
C LEU A 205 37.49 5.60 -13.59
N ARG A 206 37.01 4.56 -14.27
CA ARG A 206 35.95 4.64 -15.28
C ARG A 206 34.67 4.03 -14.74
N GLU A 207 33.55 4.72 -14.90
CA GLU A 207 32.26 4.22 -14.40
C GLU A 207 31.92 2.89 -15.11
N PRO A 208 31.68 1.80 -14.37
CA PRO A 208 31.30 0.53 -14.97
C PRO A 208 29.82 0.56 -15.37
N THR A 209 29.49 -0.09 -16.49
CA THR A 209 28.09 -0.29 -16.92
C THR A 209 27.34 -1.14 -15.89
N ARG A 210 26.21 -0.62 -15.42
CA ARG A 210 25.39 -1.30 -14.41
C ARG A 210 24.78 -2.58 -14.95
N GLY A 211 24.83 -3.66 -14.17
CA GLY A 211 24.15 -4.91 -14.53
C GLY A 211 24.78 -5.68 -15.70
N ARG A 212 25.98 -5.27 -16.14
CA ARG A 212 26.72 -5.88 -17.24
C ARG A 212 26.86 -7.40 -17.07
N TRP A 213 27.32 -7.81 -15.88
CA TRP A 213 27.59 -9.21 -15.57
C TRP A 213 26.31 -10.04 -15.46
N GLU A 214 25.24 -9.46 -14.93
CA GLU A 214 23.91 -10.09 -14.87
C GLU A 214 23.36 -10.34 -16.28
N ARG A 215 23.45 -9.36 -17.19
CA ARG A 215 23.03 -9.54 -18.59
C ARG A 215 23.90 -10.52 -19.36
N GLN A 216 25.20 -10.55 -19.08
CA GLN A 216 26.09 -11.54 -19.68
C GLN A 216 25.74 -12.95 -19.21
N ALA A 217 25.39 -13.12 -17.92
CA ALA A 217 24.99 -14.41 -17.37
C ALA A 217 23.65 -14.92 -17.92
N THR A 218 22.74 -14.03 -18.33
CA THR A 218 21.49 -14.40 -19.01
C THR A 218 21.66 -14.67 -20.51
N GLY A 219 22.88 -14.57 -21.05
CA GLY A 219 23.17 -14.85 -22.46
C GLY A 219 22.87 -13.69 -23.42
N ALA A 220 22.75 -12.46 -22.92
CA ALA A 220 22.53 -11.29 -23.76
C ALA A 220 23.71 -11.06 -24.73
N SER A 221 23.42 -10.50 -25.92
CA SER A 221 24.44 -10.19 -26.92
C SER A 221 25.40 -9.10 -26.43
N ALA A 222 26.63 -9.09 -26.97
CA ALA A 222 27.69 -8.17 -26.53
C ALA A 222 27.30 -6.68 -26.59
N GLU A 223 26.42 -6.29 -27.52
CA GLU A 223 25.93 -4.92 -27.66
C GLU A 223 24.84 -4.54 -26.64
N VAL A 224 24.03 -5.49 -26.18
CA VAL A 224 22.98 -5.27 -25.17
C VAL A 224 23.58 -5.22 -23.76
N VAL A 225 24.63 -6.02 -23.52
CA VAL A 225 25.37 -6.10 -22.26
C VAL A 225 25.91 -4.73 -21.81
N ASP A 226 26.30 -3.87 -22.76
CA ASP A 226 26.86 -2.54 -22.49
C ASP A 226 25.83 -1.39 -22.54
N THR A 227 24.54 -1.66 -22.75
CA THR A 227 23.50 -0.61 -22.78
C THR A 227 23.16 -0.12 -21.37
N GLU A 228 23.32 1.17 -21.05
CA GLU A 228 22.95 1.68 -19.72
C GLU A 228 21.42 1.73 -19.52
N GLU A 229 20.97 1.41 -18.31
CA GLU A 229 19.56 1.54 -17.91
C GLU A 229 19.23 2.97 -17.53
N GLU A 230 17.98 3.39 -17.76
CA GLU A 230 17.49 4.63 -17.18
C GLU A 230 17.51 4.55 -15.65
N ALA A 231 17.94 5.65 -15.02
CA ALA A 231 18.01 5.72 -13.57
C ALA A 231 16.61 5.75 -12.94
N PRO A 232 16.35 4.93 -11.92
CA PRO A 232 15.04 4.89 -11.28
C PRO A 232 14.78 6.15 -10.47
N SER A 233 13.49 6.47 -10.33
CA SER A 233 13.06 7.49 -9.39
C SER A 233 13.23 7.04 -7.93
N PHE A 234 12.88 7.92 -7.00
CA PHE A 234 13.08 7.70 -5.55
C PHE A 234 12.02 6.69 -5.11
N ALA A 235 10.79 6.97 -5.51
CA ALA A 235 9.65 6.10 -5.29
C ALA A 235 9.88 4.74 -5.96
N GLU A 236 10.37 4.71 -7.21
CA GLU A 236 10.68 3.47 -7.92
C GLU A 236 11.77 2.65 -7.22
N SER A 237 12.89 3.28 -6.81
CA SER A 237 13.97 2.59 -6.09
C SER A 237 13.47 2.04 -4.76
N TRP A 238 12.68 2.83 -4.03
CA TRP A 238 12.10 2.42 -2.76
C TRP A 238 11.16 1.22 -2.91
N ARG A 239 10.21 1.30 -3.85
CA ARG A 239 9.27 0.22 -4.19
C ARG A 239 10.01 -1.07 -4.61
N THR A 240 10.98 -0.92 -5.51
CA THR A 240 11.82 -2.04 -5.98
C THR A 240 12.51 -2.77 -4.82
N VAL A 241 13.19 -2.03 -3.95
CA VAL A 241 13.95 -2.64 -2.84
C VAL A 241 13.01 -3.23 -1.78
N HIS A 242 11.86 -2.61 -1.54
CA HIS A 242 10.86 -3.06 -0.56
C HIS A 242 10.07 -4.30 -1.01
N LYS A 243 10.13 -4.66 -2.30
CA LYS A 243 9.55 -5.91 -2.82
C LYS A 243 10.47 -7.12 -2.68
N VAL A 244 11.77 -6.91 -2.46
CA VAL A 244 12.75 -8.00 -2.29
C VAL A 244 12.62 -8.61 -0.89
N GLN A 245 12.14 -9.84 -0.79
CA GLN A 245 11.82 -10.46 0.51
C GLN A 245 13.07 -10.79 1.34
N SER A 246 14.15 -11.21 0.69
CA SER A 246 15.43 -11.50 1.32
C SER A 246 16.02 -10.27 2.02
N LEU A 247 15.83 -9.08 1.44
CA LEU A 247 16.21 -7.82 2.06
C LEU A 247 15.44 -7.56 3.35
N HIS A 248 14.12 -7.72 3.35
CA HIS A 248 13.30 -7.55 4.56
C HIS A 248 13.73 -8.49 5.69
N ARG A 249 13.99 -9.77 5.38
CA ARG A 249 14.47 -10.73 6.38
C ARG A 249 15.84 -10.32 6.92
N ILE A 250 16.75 -9.85 6.07
CA ILE A 250 18.04 -9.34 6.53
C ILE A 250 17.84 -8.11 7.41
N TRP A 251 17.01 -7.15 7.00
CA TRP A 251 16.72 -5.94 7.76
C TRP A 251 16.14 -6.23 9.14
N TRP A 252 15.16 -7.13 9.25
CA TRP A 252 14.62 -7.55 10.54
C TRP A 252 15.63 -8.27 11.43
N SER A 253 16.71 -8.83 10.87
CA SER A 253 17.80 -9.39 11.68
C SER A 253 18.74 -8.34 12.27
N LEU A 254 18.84 -7.15 11.64
CA LEU A 254 19.84 -6.13 11.99
C LEU A 254 19.63 -5.46 13.35
N PRO A 255 18.41 -5.13 13.80
CA PRO A 255 18.20 -4.62 15.16
C PRO A 255 18.75 -5.59 16.21
N PHE A 256 18.71 -6.90 15.95
CA PHE A 256 19.22 -7.90 16.88
C PHE A 256 20.72 -8.10 16.74
N LEU A 257 21.21 -8.37 15.53
CA LEU A 257 22.62 -8.65 15.26
C LEU A 257 23.51 -7.43 15.54
N ALA A 258 23.08 -6.23 15.15
CA ALA A 258 23.87 -5.02 15.34
C ALA A 258 23.95 -4.62 16.82
N THR A 259 22.84 -4.70 17.57
CA THR A 259 22.86 -4.50 19.03
C THR A 259 23.78 -5.51 19.70
N ALA A 260 23.64 -6.78 19.30
CA ALA A 260 24.41 -7.85 19.88
C ALA A 260 25.92 -7.69 19.59
N LEU A 261 26.27 -7.25 18.38
CA LEU A 261 27.66 -6.98 18.02
C LEU A 261 28.22 -5.73 18.73
N ILE A 262 27.51 -4.60 18.64
CA ILE A 262 27.98 -3.33 19.17
C ILE A 262 28.07 -3.38 20.69
N GLY A 263 27.06 -3.94 21.37
CA GLY A 263 27.11 -4.12 22.81
C GLY A 263 28.19 -5.12 23.26
N PHE A 264 28.50 -6.15 22.45
CA PHE A 264 29.59 -7.08 22.76
C PHE A 264 30.93 -6.35 22.73
N VAL A 265 31.20 -5.56 21.69
CA VAL A 265 32.44 -4.78 21.59
C VAL A 265 32.57 -3.81 22.78
N THR A 266 31.49 -3.14 23.16
CA THR A 266 31.46 -2.21 24.30
C THR A 266 31.70 -2.93 25.63
N LEU A 267 30.96 -4.01 25.92
CA LEU A 267 31.08 -4.73 27.19
C LEU A 267 32.35 -5.58 27.28
N ALA A 268 32.91 -6.06 26.18
CA ALA A 268 34.16 -6.82 26.19
C ALA A 268 35.33 -5.97 26.68
N ALA A 269 35.39 -4.69 26.29
CA ALA A 269 36.39 -3.75 26.77
C ALA A 269 36.28 -3.47 28.29
N LEU A 270 35.06 -3.46 28.82
CA LEU A 270 34.79 -3.29 30.25
C LEU A 270 35.08 -4.57 31.04
N LEU A 271 34.75 -5.75 30.49
CA LEU A 271 35.06 -7.05 31.10
C LEU A 271 36.57 -7.21 31.32
N TYR A 272 37.37 -6.79 30.34
CA TYR A 272 38.84 -6.82 30.47
C TYR A 272 39.36 -5.95 31.62
N ASP A 273 38.71 -4.82 31.88
CA ASP A 273 39.09 -3.88 32.94
C ASP A 273 38.67 -4.42 34.31
N GLU A 274 37.38 -4.68 34.50
CA GLU A 274 36.81 -4.97 35.83
C GLU A 274 37.08 -6.40 36.33
N GLU A 275 37.06 -7.39 35.44
CA GLU A 275 37.18 -8.81 35.83
C GLU A 275 38.61 -9.33 35.73
N PHE A 276 39.40 -8.79 34.80
CA PHE A 276 40.78 -9.21 34.57
C PHE A 276 41.83 -8.19 35.01
N GLY A 277 41.41 -6.99 35.46
CA GLY A 277 42.31 -5.95 35.98
C GLY A 277 43.28 -5.42 34.94
N LEU A 278 42.92 -5.47 33.65
CA LEU A 278 43.80 -5.01 32.57
C LEU A 278 43.76 -3.49 32.48
N ASP A 279 44.94 -2.88 32.64
CA ASP A 279 45.13 -1.45 32.37
C ASP A 279 44.85 -1.11 30.88
N GLU A 280 44.80 0.18 30.56
CA GLU A 280 44.44 0.68 29.23
C GLU A 280 45.35 0.10 28.13
N ARG A 281 46.63 -0.09 28.44
CA ARG A 281 47.63 -0.63 27.50
C ARG A 281 47.40 -2.12 27.26
N ALA A 282 47.15 -2.89 28.31
CA ALA A 282 46.93 -4.32 28.22
C ALA A 282 45.59 -4.65 27.55
N ARG A 283 44.55 -3.81 27.73
CA ARG A 283 43.29 -3.90 26.97
C ARG A 283 43.47 -3.65 25.48
N GLY A 284 44.25 -2.62 25.12
CA GLY A 284 44.61 -2.33 23.73
C GLY A 284 45.35 -3.49 23.06
N VAL A 285 46.28 -4.13 23.78
CA VAL A 285 47.00 -5.32 23.29
C VAL A 285 46.05 -6.52 23.15
N ALA A 286 45.16 -6.75 24.13
CA ALA A 286 44.18 -7.84 24.08
C ALA A 286 43.22 -7.72 22.87
N ALA A 287 42.78 -6.50 22.54
CA ALA A 287 41.97 -6.23 21.35
C ALA A 287 42.79 -6.38 20.05
N ALA A 288 44.00 -5.82 20.00
CA ALA A 288 44.85 -5.87 18.81
C ALA A 288 45.27 -7.29 18.41
N VAL A 289 45.39 -8.21 19.36
CA VAL A 289 45.69 -9.64 19.09
C VAL A 289 44.57 -10.30 18.28
N ALA A 290 43.33 -9.85 18.39
CA ALA A 290 42.19 -10.43 17.67
C ALA A 290 42.08 -9.95 16.21
N GLU A 291 42.61 -8.78 15.87
CA GLU A 291 42.49 -8.18 14.53
C GLU A 291 43.13 -9.03 13.40
N PRO A 292 44.35 -9.60 13.56
CA PRO A 292 44.90 -10.53 12.57
C PRO A 292 44.00 -11.75 12.30
N PHE A 293 43.23 -12.19 13.30
CA PHE A 293 42.30 -13.31 13.13
C PHE A 293 41.07 -12.92 12.30
N ALA A 294 40.66 -11.65 12.29
CA ALA A 294 39.63 -11.16 11.36
C ALA A 294 40.10 -11.30 9.89
N LEU A 295 41.37 -11.01 9.59
CA LEU A 295 41.95 -11.24 8.26
C LEU A 295 41.97 -12.72 7.89
N VAL A 296 42.34 -13.60 8.82
CA VAL A 296 42.28 -15.06 8.61
C VAL A 296 40.84 -15.51 8.35
N GLY A 297 39.89 -14.99 9.11
CA GLY A 297 38.45 -15.19 8.93
C GLY A 297 38.00 -14.81 7.52
N LEU A 298 38.35 -13.62 7.04
CA LEU A 298 38.03 -13.17 5.68
C LEU A 298 38.58 -14.09 4.60
N VAL A 299 39.85 -14.51 4.72
CA VAL A 299 40.49 -15.40 3.75
C VAL A 299 39.81 -16.78 3.72
N ILE A 300 39.52 -17.35 4.90
CA ILE A 300 38.82 -18.63 5.01
C ILE A 300 37.39 -18.50 4.48
N GLY A 301 36.66 -17.46 4.90
CA GLY A 301 35.29 -17.18 4.49
C GLY A 301 35.16 -17.03 2.98
N ALA A 302 36.00 -16.20 2.35
CA ALA A 302 36.05 -16.02 0.90
C ALA A 302 36.29 -17.35 0.17
N ARG A 303 37.23 -18.16 0.68
CA ARG A 303 37.57 -19.45 0.08
C ARG A 303 36.43 -20.45 0.23
N VAL A 304 35.82 -20.57 1.41
CA VAL A 304 34.70 -21.47 1.67
C VAL A 304 33.48 -21.07 0.83
N ALA A 305 33.14 -19.78 0.81
CA ALA A 305 32.07 -19.24 -0.03
C ALA A 305 32.29 -19.58 -1.51
N THR A 306 33.51 -19.35 -2.02
CA THR A 306 33.85 -19.66 -3.41
C THR A 306 33.88 -21.17 -3.68
N GLN A 307 34.61 -21.97 -2.91
CA GLN A 307 34.80 -23.39 -3.25
C GLN A 307 33.57 -24.27 -3.00
N ARG A 308 32.72 -23.90 -2.04
CA ARG A 308 31.63 -24.74 -1.57
C ARG A 308 30.25 -24.25 -1.98
N TYR A 309 30.12 -22.96 -2.32
CA TYR A 309 28.82 -22.32 -2.55
C TYR A 309 28.75 -21.50 -3.85
N ILE A 310 29.71 -21.66 -4.80
CA ILE A 310 29.52 -21.19 -6.18
C ILE A 310 28.20 -21.76 -6.72
N GLY A 311 27.30 -20.88 -7.16
CA GLY A 311 25.98 -21.25 -7.68
C GLY A 311 24.95 -21.68 -6.63
N ASN A 312 25.27 -21.66 -5.33
CA ASN A 312 24.34 -22.05 -4.25
C ASN A 312 24.26 -20.96 -3.17
N VAL A 313 23.53 -19.88 -3.48
CA VAL A 313 23.40 -18.71 -2.60
C VAL A 313 22.65 -19.05 -1.31
N LYS A 314 21.61 -19.89 -1.39
CA LYS A 314 20.94 -20.48 -0.23
C LYS A 314 21.91 -21.14 0.76
N GLY A 315 22.85 -21.95 0.24
CA GLY A 315 23.89 -22.58 1.03
C GLY A 315 24.84 -21.57 1.68
N LEU A 316 25.20 -20.51 0.96
CA LEU A 316 26.03 -19.42 1.48
C LEU A 316 25.34 -18.70 2.65
N ILE A 317 24.06 -18.35 2.53
CA ILE A 317 23.30 -17.71 3.62
C ILE A 317 23.20 -18.63 4.85
N ARG A 318 22.92 -19.92 4.65
CA ARG A 318 22.90 -20.90 5.76
C ARG A 318 24.24 -21.02 6.46
N PHE A 319 25.33 -21.01 5.71
CA PHE A 319 26.68 -21.01 6.26
C PHE A 319 26.95 -19.74 7.06
N VAL A 320 26.66 -18.57 6.49
CA VAL A 320 26.84 -17.27 7.15
C VAL A 320 26.03 -17.18 8.45
N ALA A 321 24.76 -17.62 8.44
CA ALA A 321 23.92 -17.66 9.63
C ALA A 321 24.43 -18.65 10.69
N ALA A 322 24.98 -19.80 10.26
CA ALA A 322 25.61 -20.75 11.18
C ALA A 322 26.88 -20.18 11.82
N VAL A 323 27.68 -19.41 11.07
CA VAL A 323 28.86 -18.71 11.59
C VAL A 323 28.44 -17.61 12.56
N ALA A 324 27.37 -16.86 12.27
CA ALA A 324 26.80 -15.87 13.20
C ALA A 324 26.31 -16.52 14.50
N LEU A 325 25.68 -17.70 14.41
CA LEU A 325 25.25 -18.48 15.58
C LEU A 325 26.46 -19.03 16.38
N LEU A 326 27.51 -19.49 15.70
CA LEU A 326 28.76 -19.90 16.36
C LEU A 326 29.39 -18.73 17.12
N CYS A 327 29.39 -17.53 16.54
CA CYS A 327 29.85 -16.32 17.18
C CYS A 327 29.09 -16.06 18.48
N SER A 328 27.78 -16.28 18.49
CA SER A 328 26.94 -16.17 19.69
C SER A 328 27.42 -17.09 20.83
N PHE A 329 27.68 -18.36 20.54
CA PHE A 329 28.21 -19.29 21.54
C PHE A 329 29.62 -18.91 22.01
N ALA A 330 30.47 -18.43 21.10
CA ALA A 330 31.79 -17.95 21.45
C ALA A 330 31.73 -16.70 22.37
N SER A 331 30.77 -15.79 22.14
CA SER A 331 30.52 -14.63 23.00
C SER A 331 30.06 -15.03 24.40
N VAL A 332 29.27 -16.10 24.55
CA VAL A 332 28.92 -16.66 25.87
C VAL A 332 30.15 -17.24 26.56
N GLY A 333 30.96 -18.00 25.84
CA GLY A 333 32.23 -18.50 26.35
C GLY A 333 33.14 -17.36 26.81
N PHE A 334 33.15 -16.24 26.07
CA PHE A 334 33.92 -15.05 26.40
C PHE A 334 33.43 -14.42 27.71
N ALA A 335 32.13 -14.22 27.86
CA ALA A 335 31.53 -13.68 29.08
C ALA A 335 31.81 -14.56 30.31
N LEU A 336 31.86 -15.88 30.11
CA LEU A 336 32.14 -16.87 31.16
C LEU A 336 33.62 -17.23 31.27
N ALA A 337 34.52 -16.51 30.58
CA ALA A 337 35.93 -16.87 30.57
C ALA A 337 36.52 -16.79 32.00
N PRO A 338 37.25 -17.83 32.44
CA PRO A 338 37.81 -17.86 33.79
C PRO A 338 39.15 -17.11 33.88
N ASN A 339 39.79 -16.80 32.75
CA ASN A 339 41.01 -16.03 32.69
C ASN A 339 41.13 -15.24 31.37
N VAL A 340 42.02 -14.25 31.37
CA VAL A 340 42.29 -13.38 30.23
C VAL A 340 42.72 -14.13 28.97
N TYR A 341 43.51 -15.20 29.09
CA TYR A 341 44.03 -15.93 27.93
C TYR A 341 42.89 -16.64 27.17
N ILE A 342 41.94 -17.23 27.89
CA ILE A 342 40.75 -17.83 27.30
C ILE A 342 39.85 -16.75 26.70
N ALA A 343 39.66 -15.62 27.39
CA ALA A 343 38.90 -14.49 26.85
C ALA A 343 39.51 -13.97 25.53
N VAL A 344 40.82 -13.73 25.48
CA VAL A 344 41.51 -13.31 24.25
C VAL A 344 41.42 -14.37 23.15
N ALA A 345 41.58 -15.65 23.47
CA ALA A 345 41.45 -16.73 22.48
C ALA A 345 40.03 -16.81 21.90
N LEU A 346 39.00 -16.66 22.73
CA LEU A 346 37.60 -16.62 22.27
C LEU A 346 37.31 -15.34 21.49
N ASN A 347 37.88 -14.20 21.87
CA ASN A 347 37.78 -12.97 21.08
C ASN A 347 38.39 -13.13 19.69
N CYS A 348 39.52 -13.84 19.55
CA CYS A 348 40.10 -14.18 18.25
C CYS A 348 39.14 -15.02 17.39
N VAL A 349 38.44 -15.99 17.99
CA VAL A 349 37.42 -16.81 17.30
C VAL A 349 36.22 -15.96 16.89
N ILE A 350 35.77 -15.05 17.76
CA ILE A 350 34.68 -14.11 17.48
C ILE A 350 35.06 -13.21 16.31
N SER A 351 36.22 -12.53 16.36
CA SER A 351 36.71 -11.66 15.28
C SER A 351 36.86 -12.40 13.94
N ALA A 352 37.40 -13.63 13.95
CA ALA A 352 37.48 -14.45 12.74
C ALA A 352 36.09 -14.81 12.18
N SER A 353 35.15 -15.20 13.05
CA SER A 353 33.80 -15.61 12.65
C SER A 353 33.02 -14.43 12.09
N LEU A 354 33.08 -13.28 12.75
CA LEU A 354 32.35 -12.09 12.38
C LEU A 354 32.79 -11.53 11.03
N ALA A 355 34.08 -11.62 10.72
CA ALA A 355 34.64 -11.15 9.46
C ALA A 355 34.15 -11.97 8.25
N VAL A 356 33.72 -13.23 8.44
CA VAL A 356 33.12 -14.07 7.39
C VAL A 356 31.71 -13.61 7.01
N VAL A 357 30.93 -13.09 7.97
CA VAL A 357 29.50 -12.83 7.81
C VAL A 357 29.24 -11.74 6.77
N GLY A 358 29.90 -10.58 6.92
CA GLY A 358 29.65 -9.39 6.10
C GLY A 358 29.78 -9.62 4.58
N PRO A 359 30.93 -10.08 4.07
CA PRO A 359 31.12 -10.32 2.64
C PRO A 359 30.17 -11.36 2.04
N GLY A 360 29.80 -12.39 2.82
CA GLY A 360 28.83 -13.40 2.38
C GLY A 360 27.44 -12.81 2.15
N VAL A 361 26.96 -11.99 3.08
CA VAL A 361 25.69 -11.26 2.94
C VAL A 361 25.75 -10.29 1.76
N LEU A 362 26.81 -9.49 1.64
CA LEU A 362 26.97 -8.52 0.54
C LEU A 362 27.01 -9.19 -0.83
N SER A 363 27.71 -10.32 -0.95
CA SER A 363 27.76 -11.10 -2.19
C SER A 363 26.37 -11.63 -2.57
N ALA A 364 25.61 -12.14 -1.60
CA ALA A 364 24.25 -12.65 -1.84
C ALA A 364 23.28 -11.52 -2.23
N LEU A 365 23.33 -10.39 -1.51
CA LEU A 365 22.55 -9.20 -1.80
C LEU A 365 22.87 -8.60 -3.18
N SER A 366 24.13 -8.65 -3.61
CA SER A 366 24.50 -8.15 -4.95
C SER A 366 23.80 -8.87 -6.10
N LEU A 367 23.26 -10.07 -5.86
CA LEU A 367 22.52 -10.87 -6.82
C LEU A 367 21.00 -10.71 -6.69
N ALA A 368 20.51 -10.51 -5.48
CA ALA A 368 19.08 -10.35 -5.19
C ALA A 368 18.58 -8.90 -5.39
N ILE A 369 19.48 -7.91 -5.39
CA ILE A 369 19.10 -6.50 -5.62
C ILE A 369 19.27 -6.15 -7.11
N PRO A 370 18.22 -5.60 -7.77
CA PRO A 370 18.33 -5.13 -9.14
C PRO A 370 19.46 -4.10 -9.35
N PRO A 371 20.23 -4.17 -10.44
CA PRO A 371 21.39 -3.30 -10.67
C PRO A 371 21.10 -1.79 -10.58
N ARG A 372 19.91 -1.37 -11.01
CA ARG A 372 19.49 0.04 -11.04
C ARG A 372 19.22 0.66 -9.66
N ALA A 373 18.88 -0.15 -8.66
CA ALA A 373 18.56 0.28 -7.29
C ALA A 373 19.57 -0.28 -6.28
N ARG A 374 20.75 -0.70 -6.75
CA ARG A 374 21.69 -1.49 -5.95
C ARG A 374 22.32 -0.70 -4.80
N ALA A 375 22.64 0.58 -5.00
CA ALA A 375 23.17 1.38 -3.90
C ALA A 375 22.09 1.54 -2.81
N THR A 376 20.85 1.84 -3.20
CA THR A 376 19.71 1.96 -2.27
C THR A 376 19.51 0.66 -1.49
N GLY A 377 19.50 -0.49 -2.16
CA GLY A 377 19.32 -1.78 -1.51
C GLY A 377 20.41 -2.12 -0.48
N PHE A 378 21.66 -1.72 -0.71
CA PHE A 378 22.73 -1.88 0.30
C PHE A 378 22.57 -0.92 1.49
N SER A 379 22.00 0.26 1.29
CA SER A 379 21.94 1.30 2.31
C SER A 379 20.71 1.25 3.20
N VAL A 380 19.55 0.78 2.74
CA VAL A 380 18.34 0.74 3.59
C VAL A 380 18.57 -0.08 4.87
N ALA A 381 19.44 -1.08 4.81
CA ALA A 381 19.89 -1.86 5.97
C ALA A 381 20.43 -1.00 7.14
N SER A 382 21.03 0.15 6.87
CA SER A 382 21.59 1.03 7.91
C SER A 382 20.52 1.59 8.85
N LEU A 383 19.31 1.86 8.34
CA LEU A 383 18.19 2.40 9.12
C LEU A 383 17.70 1.38 10.15
N TRP A 384 17.79 0.09 9.82
CA TRP A 384 17.37 -1.01 10.69
C TRP A 384 18.36 -1.31 11.82
N ILE A 385 19.56 -0.72 11.79
CA ILE A 385 20.48 -0.76 12.93
C ILE A 385 19.99 0.17 14.05
N ILE A 386 19.31 1.28 13.70
CA ILE A 386 18.92 2.34 14.64
C ILE A 386 18.01 1.83 15.78
N PRO A 387 16.94 1.05 15.54
CA PRO A 387 16.12 0.49 16.62
C PRO A 387 16.93 -0.38 17.59
N GLY A 388 17.92 -1.11 17.07
CA GLY A 388 18.81 -1.92 17.89
C GLY A 388 19.66 -1.08 18.84
N LEU A 389 20.20 0.05 18.36
CA LEU A 389 20.99 0.96 19.19
C LEU A 389 20.21 1.47 20.42
N LEU A 390 18.89 1.57 20.34
CA LEU A 390 18.04 1.98 21.47
C LEU A 390 17.95 0.93 22.58
N ILE A 391 18.34 -0.33 22.31
CA ILE A 391 18.38 -1.42 23.29
C ILE A 391 19.69 -1.40 24.10
N LEU A 392 20.77 -0.82 23.56
CA LEU A 392 22.08 -0.78 24.23
C LEU A 392 22.07 -0.16 25.64
N PRO A 393 21.36 0.95 25.92
CA PRO A 393 21.27 1.51 27.27
C PRO A 393 20.67 0.53 28.28
N PHE A 394 19.70 -0.29 27.87
CA PHE A 394 19.14 -1.33 28.73
C PHE A 394 20.16 -2.43 29.05
N ILE A 395 20.94 -2.86 28.05
CA ILE A 395 22.03 -3.83 28.25
C ILE A 395 23.08 -3.25 29.23
N GLY A 396 23.43 -1.97 29.09
CA GLY A 396 24.30 -1.26 30.02
C GLY A 396 23.73 -1.23 31.45
N TRP A 397 22.46 -0.87 31.60
CA TRP A 397 21.78 -0.90 32.90
C TRP A 397 21.81 -2.29 33.56
N VAL A 398 21.63 -3.36 32.78
CA VAL A 398 21.77 -4.74 33.28
C VAL A 398 23.21 -5.03 33.72
N ALA A 399 24.20 -4.61 32.93
CA ALA A 399 25.61 -4.78 33.25
C ALA A 399 25.98 -4.09 34.57
N ASP A 400 25.51 -2.86 34.78
CA ASP A 400 25.76 -2.07 35.99
C ASP A 400 25.03 -2.63 37.22
N THR A 401 23.81 -3.15 37.04
CA THR A 401 22.96 -3.60 38.16
C THR A 401 23.36 -4.98 38.69
N TRP A 402 23.74 -5.91 37.81
CA TRP A 402 24.05 -7.29 38.19
C TRP A 402 25.52 -7.66 38.02
N SER A 403 26.07 -7.45 36.82
CA SER A 403 27.49 -7.57 36.47
C SER A 403 27.64 -7.49 34.95
N ILE A 404 28.83 -7.10 34.46
CA ILE A 404 29.16 -7.11 33.02
C ILE A 404 28.90 -8.48 32.40
N ARG A 405 29.25 -9.57 33.09
CA ARG A 405 29.01 -10.94 32.60
C ARG A 405 27.52 -11.19 32.32
N VAL A 406 26.64 -10.76 33.22
CA VAL A 406 25.18 -10.89 33.05
C VAL A 406 24.70 -9.99 31.90
N GLY A 407 25.21 -8.76 31.80
CA GLY A 407 24.93 -7.87 30.66
C GLY A 407 25.28 -8.51 29.31
N MET A 408 26.45 -9.16 29.20
CA MET A 408 26.85 -9.89 27.99
C MET A 408 25.96 -11.11 27.72
N LEU A 409 25.51 -11.84 28.75
CA LEU A 409 24.62 -12.99 28.61
C LEU A 409 23.22 -12.59 28.11
N VAL A 410 22.72 -11.39 28.44
CA VAL A 410 21.45 -10.88 27.91
C VAL A 410 21.49 -10.66 26.39
N MET A 411 22.68 -10.56 25.81
CA MET A 411 22.87 -10.41 24.37
C MET A 411 22.74 -11.73 23.59
N LEU A 412 22.86 -12.87 24.26
CA LEU A 412 22.77 -14.20 23.65
C LEU A 412 21.41 -14.41 22.92
N PRO A 413 20.24 -14.19 23.56
CA PRO A 413 18.96 -14.25 22.87
C PRO A 413 18.91 -13.37 21.62
N MET A 414 19.49 -12.16 21.66
CA MET A 414 19.52 -11.26 20.50
C MET A 414 20.36 -11.82 19.36
N PHE A 415 21.58 -12.31 19.63
CA PHE A 415 22.40 -12.97 18.61
C PHE A 415 21.70 -14.18 18.00
N VAL A 416 21.05 -15.01 18.81
CA VAL A 416 20.33 -16.21 18.35
C VAL A 416 19.14 -15.83 17.48
N ILE A 417 18.29 -14.90 17.94
CA ILE A 417 17.14 -14.40 17.17
C ILE A 417 17.61 -13.81 15.84
N GLY A 418 18.60 -12.91 15.87
CA GLY A 418 19.16 -12.32 14.66
C GLY A 418 19.74 -13.35 13.69
N SER A 419 20.44 -14.37 14.20
CA SER A 419 21.01 -15.45 13.37
C SER A 419 19.94 -16.37 12.78
N LEU A 420 18.85 -16.64 13.52
CA LEU A 420 17.71 -17.44 13.03
C LEU A 420 16.91 -16.69 11.96
N ILE A 421 16.69 -15.38 12.15
CA ILE A 421 16.06 -14.53 11.13
C ILE A 421 16.94 -14.49 9.88
N LEU A 422 18.26 -14.27 10.01
CA LEU A 422 19.20 -14.30 8.89
C LEU A 422 19.21 -15.65 8.17
N ARG A 423 19.10 -16.77 8.91
CA ARG A 423 18.98 -18.11 8.32
C ARG A 423 17.72 -18.24 7.46
N SER A 424 16.60 -17.65 7.88
CA SER A 424 15.34 -17.71 7.13
C SER A 424 15.45 -17.04 5.76
N THR A 425 16.38 -16.10 5.54
CA THR A 425 16.64 -15.51 4.21
C THR A 425 16.97 -16.56 3.16
N ALA A 426 17.58 -17.69 3.56
CA ALA A 426 17.93 -18.79 2.66
C ALA A 426 16.70 -19.45 2.00
N ASP A 427 15.49 -19.25 2.53
CA ASP A 427 14.28 -19.88 2.00
C ASP A 427 13.59 -19.03 0.92
N VAL A 428 13.99 -17.77 0.73
CA VAL A 428 13.40 -16.84 -0.26
C VAL A 428 14.40 -16.26 -1.26
N ILE A 429 15.70 -16.27 -0.96
CA ILE A 429 16.69 -15.56 -1.77
C ILE A 429 16.83 -16.09 -3.20
N ASP A 430 16.61 -17.39 -3.43
CA ASP A 430 16.69 -17.96 -4.78
C ASP A 430 15.55 -17.43 -5.68
N ASP A 431 14.36 -17.22 -5.11
CA ASP A 431 13.20 -16.64 -5.82
C ASP A 431 13.45 -15.17 -6.17
N ASP A 432 13.99 -14.38 -5.23
CA ASP A 432 14.35 -12.98 -5.49
C ASP A 432 15.42 -12.87 -6.59
N ILE A 433 16.46 -13.72 -6.56
CA ILE A 433 17.49 -13.76 -7.60
C ILE A 433 16.89 -14.12 -8.96
N ALA A 434 16.02 -15.14 -9.00
CA ALA A 434 15.34 -15.54 -10.22
C ALA A 434 14.50 -14.40 -10.80
N GLN A 435 13.81 -13.62 -9.95
CA GLN A 435 13.04 -12.45 -10.35
C GLN A 435 13.92 -11.35 -10.96
N VAL A 436 15.07 -11.04 -10.36
CA VAL A 436 16.02 -10.06 -10.92
C VAL A 436 16.50 -10.51 -12.30
N TRP A 437 16.81 -11.79 -12.46
CA TRP A 437 17.27 -12.34 -13.74
C TRP A 437 16.18 -12.37 -14.79
N GLN A 438 14.94 -12.69 -14.41
CA GLN A 438 13.78 -12.67 -15.31
C GLN A 438 13.50 -11.26 -15.83
N SER A 439 13.52 -10.24 -14.97
CA SER A 439 13.40 -8.83 -15.39
C SER A 439 14.53 -8.41 -16.33
N ALA A 440 15.78 -8.76 -16.02
CA ALA A 440 16.93 -8.46 -16.87
C ALA A 440 16.83 -9.15 -18.25
N ALA A 441 16.35 -10.40 -18.30
CA ALA A 441 16.15 -11.16 -19.53
C ALA A 441 14.99 -10.60 -20.37
N ALA A 442 13.82 -10.37 -19.77
CA ALA A 442 12.64 -9.79 -20.45
C ALA A 442 12.98 -8.47 -21.15
N ARG A 443 13.77 -7.63 -20.49
CA ARG A 443 14.21 -6.35 -21.06
C ARG A 443 15.20 -6.51 -22.20
N SER A 444 16.14 -7.44 -22.06
CA SER A 444 17.15 -7.70 -23.11
C SER A 444 16.48 -8.17 -24.40
N GLU A 445 15.39 -8.92 -24.30
CA GLU A 445 14.54 -9.31 -25.41
C GLU A 445 13.86 -8.12 -26.08
N VAL A 446 13.15 -7.26 -25.33
CA VAL A 446 12.50 -6.06 -25.90
C VAL A 446 13.49 -5.14 -26.61
N LEU A 447 14.69 -4.94 -26.04
CA LEU A 447 15.74 -4.13 -26.65
C LEU A 447 16.31 -4.77 -27.93
N PHE A 448 16.39 -6.09 -27.97
CA PHE A 448 16.83 -6.84 -29.14
C PHE A 448 15.79 -6.78 -30.26
N ASP A 449 14.53 -7.07 -29.96
CA ASP A 449 13.42 -7.07 -30.92
C ASP A 449 13.29 -5.70 -31.60
N ARG A 450 13.32 -4.62 -30.81
CA ARG A 450 13.23 -3.24 -31.33
C ARG A 450 14.33 -2.91 -32.33
N ARG A 451 15.55 -3.39 -32.09
CA ARG A 451 16.67 -3.16 -33.01
C ARG A 451 16.54 -3.96 -34.29
N ASN A 452 15.82 -5.09 -34.27
CA ASN A 452 15.54 -5.92 -35.43
C ASN A 452 14.28 -5.51 -36.20
N GLY A 453 13.63 -4.40 -35.79
CA GLY A 453 12.46 -3.86 -36.48
C GLY A 453 11.13 -4.50 -36.10
N THR A 454 11.11 -5.36 -35.08
CA THR A 454 9.89 -5.91 -34.46
C THR A 454 9.68 -5.23 -33.11
N SER A 455 8.59 -4.47 -32.94
CA SER A 455 8.46 -3.51 -31.85
C SER A 455 7.37 -3.91 -30.86
N ASN A 456 7.70 -4.85 -29.97
CA ASN A 456 6.96 -4.99 -28.72
C ASN A 456 7.07 -3.65 -27.96
N LEU A 457 5.99 -2.86 -27.97
CA LEU A 457 5.89 -1.61 -27.22
C LEU A 457 5.68 -1.91 -25.73
N LEU A 458 4.88 -2.92 -25.40
CA LEU A 458 4.68 -3.39 -24.03
C LEU A 458 4.92 -4.90 -23.97
N LEU A 459 5.74 -5.32 -23.00
CA LEU A 459 5.95 -6.72 -22.66
C LEU A 459 5.63 -6.95 -21.18
N VAL A 460 4.71 -7.87 -20.91
CA VAL A 460 4.36 -8.40 -19.60
C VAL A 460 4.84 -9.84 -19.57
N ARG A 461 5.72 -10.18 -18.63
CA ARG A 461 6.29 -11.53 -18.53
C ARG A 461 6.24 -12.07 -17.11
N GLY A 462 5.60 -13.23 -16.95
CA GLY A 462 5.52 -13.99 -15.70
C GLY A 462 5.02 -13.16 -14.53
N VAL A 463 4.02 -12.29 -14.76
CA VAL A 463 3.54 -11.36 -13.73
C VAL A 463 2.66 -12.08 -12.71
N TYR A 464 3.00 -11.88 -11.44
CA TYR A 464 2.17 -12.22 -10.30
C TYR A 464 1.81 -10.93 -9.56
N ALA A 465 0.53 -10.75 -9.25
CA ALA A 465 0.05 -9.57 -8.55
C ALA A 465 -1.24 -9.89 -7.79
N GLY A 466 -1.55 -9.10 -6.78
CA GLY A 466 -2.71 -9.33 -5.93
C GLY A 466 -2.98 -8.21 -4.94
N TYR A 467 -3.95 -8.44 -4.06
CA TYR A 467 -4.37 -7.50 -3.03
C TYR A 467 -4.24 -8.17 -1.66
N ASP A 468 -3.76 -7.44 -0.65
CA ASP A 468 -3.66 -7.88 0.74
C ASP A 468 -3.03 -9.27 0.93
N GLY A 469 -1.97 -9.55 0.16
CA GLY A 469 -1.25 -10.83 0.20
C GLY A 469 -1.94 -11.99 -0.51
N ARG A 470 -3.11 -11.78 -1.14
CA ARG A 470 -3.80 -12.78 -1.97
C ARG A 470 -3.44 -12.59 -3.44
N THR A 471 -2.75 -13.57 -4.02
CA THR A 471 -2.40 -13.58 -5.44
C THR A 471 -3.64 -13.73 -6.32
N VAL A 472 -3.83 -12.77 -7.23
CA VAL A 472 -4.89 -12.77 -8.24
C VAL A 472 -4.34 -13.16 -9.61
N LEU A 473 -3.24 -12.54 -10.04
CA LEU A 473 -2.54 -12.88 -11.29
C LEU A 473 -1.50 -13.95 -11.03
N ARG A 474 -1.42 -14.94 -11.92
CA ARG A 474 -0.44 -16.04 -11.85
C ARG A 474 0.20 -16.20 -13.20
N ASP A 475 1.51 -15.98 -13.25
CA ASP A 475 2.34 -16.22 -14.44
C ASP A 475 1.78 -15.60 -15.72
N VAL A 476 1.29 -14.36 -15.62
CA VAL A 476 0.65 -13.70 -16.77
C VAL A 476 1.72 -13.23 -17.76
N GLU A 477 1.56 -13.66 -19.01
CA GLU A 477 2.35 -13.21 -20.15
C GLU A 477 1.46 -12.52 -21.18
N LEU A 478 1.88 -11.36 -21.65
CA LEU A 478 1.18 -10.55 -22.65
C LEU A 478 2.19 -9.67 -23.36
N HIS A 479 2.07 -9.52 -24.67
CA HIS A 479 2.84 -8.53 -25.42
C HIS A 479 1.95 -7.74 -26.37
N LEU A 480 2.36 -6.50 -26.65
CA LEU A 480 1.70 -5.56 -27.53
C LEU A 480 2.70 -4.97 -28.51
N ASP A 481 2.38 -5.03 -29.79
CA ASP A 481 3.08 -4.30 -30.84
C ASP A 481 2.57 -2.85 -30.94
N GLU A 482 3.40 -1.96 -31.48
CA GLU A 482 3.03 -0.55 -31.68
C GLU A 482 1.86 -0.40 -32.66
N GLY A 483 0.78 0.27 -32.21
CA GLY A 483 -0.45 0.47 -32.98
C GLY A 483 -1.38 -0.75 -32.99
N GLU A 484 -1.04 -1.82 -32.29
CA GLU A 484 -1.87 -3.03 -32.18
C GLU A 484 -3.11 -2.76 -31.30
N VAL A 485 -4.23 -3.39 -31.68
CA VAL A 485 -5.43 -3.49 -30.83
C VAL A 485 -5.61 -4.93 -30.41
N ILE A 486 -5.50 -5.19 -29.11
CA ILE A 486 -5.78 -6.50 -28.53
C ILE A 486 -7.07 -6.48 -27.72
N ALA A 487 -7.77 -7.62 -27.70
CA ALA A 487 -8.87 -7.85 -26.78
C ALA A 487 -8.43 -8.74 -25.62
N LEU A 488 -8.70 -8.33 -24.38
CA LEU A 488 -8.54 -9.16 -23.19
C LEU A 488 -9.92 -9.63 -22.72
N LEU A 489 -10.20 -10.91 -22.95
CA LEU A 489 -11.48 -11.57 -22.67
C LEU A 489 -11.35 -12.50 -21.45
N GLY A 490 -12.46 -12.77 -20.77
CA GLY A 490 -12.47 -13.71 -19.64
C GLY A 490 -13.69 -13.54 -18.74
N THR A 491 -13.90 -14.49 -17.84
CA THR A 491 -15.04 -14.46 -16.89
C THR A 491 -14.90 -13.32 -15.87
N ASN A 492 -15.98 -13.03 -15.15
CA ASN A 492 -15.94 -12.14 -14.00
C ASN A 492 -15.00 -12.74 -12.94
N GLY A 493 -14.18 -11.88 -12.32
CA GLY A 493 -13.16 -12.31 -11.37
C GLY A 493 -11.94 -13.04 -11.99
N ALA A 494 -11.80 -13.08 -13.32
CA ALA A 494 -10.64 -13.71 -13.96
C ALA A 494 -9.31 -12.98 -13.70
N GLY A 495 -9.35 -11.71 -13.32
CA GLY A 495 -8.16 -10.88 -13.04
C GLY A 495 -7.85 -9.81 -14.09
N LYS A 496 -8.72 -9.60 -15.09
CA LYS A 496 -8.53 -8.64 -16.20
C LYS A 496 -8.20 -7.22 -15.71
N SER A 497 -9.07 -6.63 -14.89
CA SER A 497 -8.85 -5.29 -14.31
C SER A 497 -7.61 -5.24 -13.42
N THR A 498 -7.26 -6.34 -12.75
CA THR A 498 -6.03 -6.42 -11.95
C THR A 498 -4.79 -6.38 -12.85
N LEU A 499 -4.80 -7.04 -14.01
CA LEU A 499 -3.71 -6.95 -14.98
C LEU A 499 -3.53 -5.52 -15.49
N LEU A 500 -4.62 -4.83 -15.85
CA LEU A 500 -4.55 -3.43 -16.28
C LEU A 500 -3.99 -2.52 -15.17
N LYS A 501 -4.47 -2.71 -13.93
CA LYS A 501 -3.95 -1.98 -12.75
C LYS A 501 -2.48 -2.28 -12.47
N SER A 502 -2.00 -3.48 -12.80
CA SER A 502 -0.57 -3.81 -12.69
C SER A 502 0.27 -3.15 -13.78
N ILE A 503 -0.23 -3.09 -15.01
CA ILE A 503 0.43 -2.38 -16.11
C ILE A 503 0.50 -0.86 -15.83
N SER A 504 -0.55 -0.27 -15.24
CA SER A 504 -0.58 1.15 -14.84
C SER A 504 0.11 1.45 -13.51
N GLY A 505 0.63 0.44 -12.81
CA GLY A 505 1.35 0.56 -11.53
C GLY A 505 0.48 0.81 -10.29
N ILE A 506 -0.85 0.88 -10.46
CA ILE A 506 -1.82 1.01 -9.35
C ILE A 506 -1.71 -0.19 -8.41
N VAL A 507 -1.60 -1.39 -8.98
CA VAL A 507 -1.36 -2.65 -8.24
C VAL A 507 0.04 -3.12 -8.54
N GLU A 508 0.94 -3.01 -7.57
CA GLU A 508 2.33 -3.39 -7.76
C GLU A 508 2.48 -4.90 -7.98
N ALA A 509 3.22 -5.30 -9.00
CA ALA A 509 3.55 -6.69 -9.24
C ALA A 509 4.45 -7.23 -8.12
N ASP A 510 4.16 -8.45 -7.67
CA ASP A 510 4.99 -9.18 -6.72
C ASP A 510 6.15 -9.90 -7.42
N ARG A 511 5.90 -10.42 -8.64
CA ARG A 511 6.88 -11.10 -9.49
C ARG A 511 6.66 -10.77 -10.96
N GLY A 512 7.63 -11.12 -11.79
CA GLY A 512 7.62 -10.89 -13.23
C GLY A 512 8.19 -9.54 -13.62
N ALA A 513 7.98 -9.16 -14.87
CA ALA A 513 8.46 -7.91 -15.43
C ALA A 513 7.42 -7.28 -16.36
N ILE A 514 7.27 -5.97 -16.25
CA ILE A 514 6.47 -5.14 -17.15
C ILE A 514 7.44 -4.13 -17.78
N VAL A 515 7.66 -4.26 -19.09
CA VAL A 515 8.61 -3.46 -19.86
C VAL A 515 7.84 -2.66 -20.90
N LEU A 516 7.90 -1.33 -20.80
CA LEU A 516 7.32 -0.38 -21.75
C LEU A 516 8.44 0.29 -22.52
N ASP A 517 8.41 0.25 -23.84
CA ASP A 517 9.31 1.01 -24.71
C ASP A 517 10.81 0.67 -24.45
N GLY A 518 11.09 -0.54 -23.93
CA GLY A 518 12.43 -0.98 -23.49
C GLY A 518 12.81 -0.61 -22.05
N ARG A 519 11.97 0.17 -21.35
CA ARG A 519 12.12 0.54 -19.93
C ARG A 519 11.30 -0.40 -19.05
N ASP A 520 11.93 -0.94 -18.00
CA ASP A 520 11.24 -1.69 -16.96
C ASP A 520 10.44 -0.72 -16.06
N ILE A 521 9.12 -0.89 -16.04
CA ILE A 521 8.16 -0.07 -15.28
C ILE A 521 7.51 -0.85 -14.13
N THR A 522 7.93 -2.09 -13.87
CA THR A 522 7.30 -3.03 -12.92
C THR A 522 7.03 -2.41 -11.54
N HIS A 523 7.96 -1.59 -11.06
CA HIS A 523 7.90 -0.92 -9.75
C HIS A 523 7.85 0.61 -9.87
N ALA A 524 7.69 1.15 -11.08
CA ALA A 524 7.51 2.59 -11.27
C ALA A 524 6.17 3.02 -10.68
N PRO A 525 6.09 4.22 -10.09
CA PRO A 525 4.83 4.70 -9.53
C PRO A 525 3.85 5.12 -10.66
N PRO A 526 2.52 5.06 -10.41
CA PRO A 526 1.51 5.28 -11.45
C PRO A 526 1.63 6.61 -12.20
N GLU A 527 2.00 7.69 -11.51
CA GLU A 527 2.17 9.01 -12.10
C GLU A 527 3.35 9.08 -13.08
N GLU A 528 4.40 8.30 -12.85
CA GLU A 528 5.53 8.20 -13.77
C GLU A 528 5.18 7.31 -14.97
N ILE A 529 4.45 6.22 -14.74
CA ILE A 529 3.94 5.36 -15.80
C ILE A 529 2.99 6.13 -16.74
N ALA A 530 2.10 6.95 -16.17
CA ALA A 530 1.23 7.83 -16.94
C ALA A 530 2.03 8.83 -17.79
N ALA A 531 3.10 9.41 -17.24
CA ALA A 531 3.99 10.31 -17.98
C ALA A 531 4.78 9.62 -19.11
N LEU A 532 4.98 8.29 -19.03
CA LEU A 532 5.57 7.49 -20.10
C LEU A 532 4.58 7.15 -21.23
N GLY A 533 3.28 7.43 -21.03
CA GLY A 533 2.25 7.30 -22.05
C GLY A 533 1.31 6.09 -21.89
N ILE A 534 1.28 5.43 -20.73
CA ILE A 534 0.24 4.44 -20.41
C ILE A 534 -0.94 5.18 -19.76
N VAL A 535 -2.12 5.12 -20.38
CA VAL A 535 -3.34 5.70 -19.84
C VAL A 535 -4.36 4.60 -19.63
N GLN A 536 -4.95 4.56 -18.44
CA GLN A 536 -6.01 3.62 -18.11
C GLN A 536 -7.34 4.35 -18.00
N MET A 537 -8.32 3.87 -18.76
CA MET A 537 -9.72 4.23 -18.65
C MET A 537 -10.44 3.14 -17.82
N PRO A 538 -10.82 3.42 -16.56
CA PRO A 538 -11.53 2.46 -15.72
C PRO A 538 -12.99 2.30 -16.16
N GLY A 539 -13.57 1.12 -15.94
CA GLY A 539 -14.98 0.84 -16.19
C GLY A 539 -15.88 1.58 -15.18
N GLY A 540 -16.94 2.22 -15.66
CA GLY A 540 -17.96 2.91 -14.85
C GLY A 540 -17.50 4.14 -14.04
N ALA A 541 -16.20 4.39 -13.89
CA ALA A 541 -15.63 5.37 -12.98
C ALA A 541 -14.55 6.27 -13.63
N GLY A 542 -14.79 6.73 -14.86
CA GLY A 542 -13.80 7.48 -15.66
C GLY A 542 -13.88 9.02 -15.59
N VAL A 543 -14.84 9.59 -14.84
CA VAL A 543 -15.08 11.05 -14.80
C VAL A 543 -15.29 11.57 -13.38
N PHE A 544 -14.95 12.83 -13.15
CA PHE A 544 -15.23 13.53 -11.90
C PHE A 544 -16.62 14.17 -11.99
N GLY A 545 -17.64 13.49 -11.46
CA GLY A 545 -19.05 13.86 -11.63
C GLY A 545 -19.43 15.26 -11.11
N SER A 546 -18.79 15.73 -10.05
CA SER A 546 -19.01 17.06 -9.48
C SER A 546 -18.40 18.20 -10.29
N LEU A 547 -17.42 17.90 -11.14
CA LEU A 547 -16.79 18.86 -12.04
C LEU A 547 -17.59 18.95 -13.34
N THR A 548 -17.54 20.10 -13.99
CA THR A 548 -18.12 20.29 -15.32
C THR A 548 -17.39 19.47 -16.38
N VAL A 549 -18.02 19.29 -17.54
CA VAL A 549 -17.37 18.64 -18.70
C VAL A 549 -16.08 19.38 -19.07
N GLY A 550 -16.10 20.71 -19.07
CA GLY A 550 -14.91 21.54 -19.34
C GLY A 550 -13.79 21.31 -18.34
N GLU A 551 -14.09 21.32 -17.04
CA GLU A 551 -13.11 21.09 -15.98
C GLU A 551 -12.51 19.68 -16.02
N ASN A 552 -13.31 18.66 -16.37
CA ASN A 552 -12.81 17.30 -16.58
C ASN A 552 -11.78 17.25 -17.73
N LEU A 553 -12.08 17.90 -18.85
CA LEU A 553 -11.15 17.97 -20.00
C LEU A 553 -9.87 18.75 -19.65
N ASP A 554 -9.97 19.84 -18.89
CA ASP A 554 -8.81 20.61 -18.46
C ASP A 554 -7.93 19.81 -17.48
N LEU A 555 -8.55 19.07 -16.55
CA LEU A 555 -7.85 18.21 -15.60
C LEU A 555 -7.11 17.05 -16.30
N ALA A 556 -7.65 16.54 -17.41
CA ALA A 556 -6.97 15.51 -18.20
C ALA A 556 -5.61 15.97 -18.77
N GLY A 557 -5.40 17.28 -18.94
CA GLY A 557 -4.13 17.86 -19.40
C GLY A 557 -3.01 17.94 -18.36
N TRP A 558 -3.19 17.42 -17.13
CA TRP A 558 -2.28 17.65 -16.00
C TRP A 558 -0.82 17.21 -16.24
N THR A 559 -0.60 16.11 -16.97
CA THR A 559 0.75 15.61 -17.33
C THR A 559 1.49 16.60 -18.22
N ASN A 560 0.76 17.32 -19.08
CA ASN A 560 1.26 18.28 -20.06
C ASN A 560 1.05 19.75 -19.61
N ARG A 561 0.87 20.00 -18.30
CA ARG A 561 0.61 21.36 -17.75
C ARG A 561 1.63 22.44 -18.11
N ARG A 562 2.83 22.05 -18.56
CA ARG A 562 3.88 22.97 -19.03
C ARG A 562 3.70 23.40 -20.50
N ASP A 563 2.87 22.68 -21.26
CA ASP A 563 2.51 22.95 -22.65
C ASP A 563 1.02 23.31 -22.75
N ALA A 564 0.68 24.50 -22.26
CA ALA A 564 -0.70 24.99 -22.29
C ALA A 564 -1.26 25.09 -23.71
N ALA A 565 -0.42 25.37 -24.71
CA ALA A 565 -0.84 25.45 -26.11
C ALA A 565 -1.18 24.05 -26.65
N GLY A 566 -0.36 23.04 -26.36
CA GLY A 566 -0.63 21.65 -26.73
C GLY A 566 -1.89 21.09 -26.08
N VAL A 567 -2.12 21.36 -24.79
CA VAL A 567 -3.36 20.96 -24.09
C VAL A 567 -4.58 21.64 -24.73
N THR A 568 -4.49 22.93 -25.05
CA THR A 568 -5.58 23.65 -25.71
C THR A 568 -5.91 23.06 -27.08
N ALA A 569 -4.88 22.73 -27.87
CA ALA A 569 -5.05 22.10 -29.17
C ALA A 569 -5.66 20.69 -29.07
N ALA A 570 -5.18 19.88 -28.12
CA ALA A 570 -5.72 18.54 -27.87
C ALA A 570 -7.20 18.60 -27.42
N ARG A 571 -7.56 19.58 -26.57
CA ARG A 571 -8.96 19.82 -26.18
C ARG A 571 -9.84 20.15 -27.39
N ALA A 572 -9.37 20.99 -28.31
CA ALA A 572 -10.11 21.33 -29.52
C ALA A 572 -10.33 20.09 -30.43
N GLU A 573 -9.27 19.31 -30.66
CA GLU A 573 -9.31 18.06 -31.45
C GLU A 573 -10.29 17.03 -30.84
N VAL A 574 -10.28 16.90 -29.52
CA VAL A 574 -11.19 16.00 -28.80
C VAL A 574 -12.64 16.47 -28.91
N LEU A 575 -12.92 17.78 -28.85
CA LEU A 575 -14.27 18.30 -29.05
C LEU A 575 -14.79 18.15 -30.48
N GLU A 576 -13.91 18.14 -31.48
CA GLU A 576 -14.27 17.77 -32.87
C GLU A 576 -14.61 16.28 -32.98
N THR A 577 -13.89 15.42 -32.25
CA THR A 577 -14.13 13.97 -32.21
C THR A 577 -15.42 13.61 -31.45
N PHE A 578 -15.72 14.35 -30.38
CA PHE A 578 -16.89 14.15 -29.51
C PHE A 578 -17.80 15.41 -29.50
N PRO A 579 -18.48 15.72 -30.60
CA PRO A 579 -19.27 16.96 -30.73
C PRO A 579 -20.41 17.06 -29.71
N ALA A 580 -20.89 15.93 -29.18
CA ALA A 580 -21.91 15.89 -28.14
C ALA A 580 -21.45 16.50 -26.81
N LEU A 581 -20.14 16.58 -26.55
CA LEU A 581 -19.57 17.19 -25.34
C LEU A 581 -19.42 18.71 -25.48
N ALA A 582 -19.21 19.21 -26.71
CA ALA A 582 -18.98 20.63 -26.97
C ALA A 582 -20.15 21.54 -26.56
N THR A 583 -21.38 21.03 -26.65
CA THR A 583 -22.59 21.75 -26.26
C THR A 583 -22.89 21.71 -24.76
N ARG A 584 -22.10 20.96 -23.97
CA ARG A 584 -22.35 20.67 -22.56
C ARG A 584 -21.16 21.01 -21.65
N LEU A 585 -20.25 21.86 -22.11
CA LEU A 585 -19.01 22.19 -21.39
C LEU A 585 -19.23 22.68 -19.95
N ASP A 586 -20.30 23.44 -19.72
CA ASP A 586 -20.62 24.02 -18.41
C ASP A 586 -21.54 23.12 -17.56
N GLU A 587 -21.97 21.97 -18.08
CA GLU A 587 -22.79 21.02 -17.33
C GLU A 587 -21.91 20.16 -16.41
N PRO A 588 -22.31 19.92 -15.14
CA PRO A 588 -21.69 18.90 -14.31
C PRO A 588 -21.69 17.53 -14.99
N ALA A 589 -20.58 16.81 -14.95
CA ALA A 589 -20.44 15.52 -15.61
C ALA A 589 -21.44 14.47 -15.06
N ALA A 590 -21.87 14.60 -13.80
CA ALA A 590 -22.91 13.75 -13.22
C ALA A 590 -24.28 13.85 -13.92
N ASN A 591 -24.58 14.96 -14.61
CA ASN A 591 -25.84 15.15 -15.35
C ASN A 591 -25.82 14.50 -16.74
N LEU A 592 -24.66 14.03 -17.20
CA LEU A 592 -24.54 13.31 -18.46
C LEU A 592 -25.15 11.90 -18.35
N SER A 593 -25.72 11.40 -19.45
CA SER A 593 -26.08 9.98 -19.54
C SER A 593 -24.84 9.09 -19.46
N GLY A 594 -24.96 7.83 -19.03
CA GLY A 594 -23.81 6.92 -18.92
C GLY A 594 -22.97 6.81 -20.21
N GLY A 595 -23.63 6.82 -21.37
CA GLY A 595 -22.94 6.86 -22.67
C GLY A 595 -22.14 8.14 -22.92
N GLN A 596 -22.67 9.28 -22.51
CA GLN A 596 -21.97 10.57 -22.60
C GLN A 596 -20.84 10.67 -21.58
N GLN A 597 -20.99 10.09 -20.39
CA GLN A 597 -19.90 9.98 -19.42
C GLN A 597 -18.76 9.12 -19.96
N GLN A 598 -19.08 8.02 -20.66
CA GLN A 598 -18.07 7.18 -21.32
C GLN A 598 -17.35 7.93 -22.45
N MET A 599 -18.08 8.73 -23.24
CA MET A 599 -17.49 9.64 -24.23
C MET A 599 -16.54 10.64 -23.57
N LEU A 600 -16.92 11.23 -22.43
CA LEU A 600 -16.07 12.16 -21.69
C LEU A 600 -14.80 11.48 -21.14
N ALA A 601 -14.91 10.27 -20.60
CA ALA A 601 -13.75 9.51 -20.12
C ALA A 601 -12.77 9.14 -21.25
N LEU A 602 -13.28 8.75 -22.44
CA LEU A 602 -12.44 8.55 -23.63
C LEU A 602 -11.80 9.87 -24.09
N ALA A 603 -12.58 10.95 -24.13
CA ALA A 603 -12.11 12.29 -24.48
C ALA A 603 -10.96 12.76 -23.56
N MET A 604 -11.10 12.57 -22.25
CA MET A 604 -10.03 12.83 -21.27
C MET A 604 -8.78 12.00 -21.56
N SER A 605 -8.96 10.71 -21.85
CA SER A 605 -7.84 9.82 -22.19
C SER A 605 -7.09 10.29 -23.44
N PHE A 606 -7.80 10.87 -24.42
CA PHE A 606 -7.21 11.36 -25.67
C PHE A 606 -6.37 12.62 -25.47
N ILE A 607 -6.79 13.52 -24.57
CA ILE A 607 -6.02 14.74 -24.22
C ILE A 607 -4.60 14.38 -23.73
N MET A 608 -4.45 13.24 -23.06
CA MET A 608 -3.16 12.77 -22.54
C MET A 608 -2.20 12.26 -23.63
N ARG A 609 -2.67 12.04 -24.87
CA ARG A 609 -1.90 11.47 -25.99
C ARG A 609 -1.17 10.16 -25.61
N PRO A 610 -1.91 9.09 -25.27
CA PRO A 610 -1.32 7.84 -24.83
C PRO A 610 -0.51 7.16 -25.94
N LYS A 611 0.57 6.49 -25.56
CA LYS A 611 1.23 5.45 -26.37
C LYS A 611 0.47 4.13 -26.26
N VAL A 612 0.00 3.81 -25.05
CA VAL A 612 -0.82 2.63 -24.74
C VAL A 612 -2.08 3.08 -24.00
N LEU A 613 -3.24 2.75 -24.54
CA LEU A 613 -4.54 2.99 -23.93
C LEU A 613 -5.12 1.67 -23.42
N LEU A 614 -5.32 1.58 -22.10
CA LEU A 614 -5.95 0.45 -21.43
C LEU A 614 -7.42 0.79 -21.17
N ILE A 615 -8.35 0.07 -21.78
CA ILE A 615 -9.79 0.30 -21.61
C ILE A 615 -10.38 -0.86 -20.82
N ASP A 616 -10.87 -0.58 -19.61
CA ASP A 616 -11.50 -1.57 -18.74
C ASP A 616 -13.03 -1.55 -18.94
N GLU A 617 -13.57 -2.52 -19.69
CA GLU A 617 -15.01 -2.71 -19.93
C GLU A 617 -15.72 -1.50 -20.58
N LEU A 618 -15.47 -1.28 -21.87
CA LEU A 618 -16.06 -0.16 -22.62
C LEU A 618 -17.59 -0.23 -22.71
N SER A 619 -18.14 -1.44 -22.87
CA SER A 619 -19.56 -1.68 -23.15
C SER A 619 -20.48 -1.75 -21.92
N LEU A 620 -19.90 -1.79 -20.70
CA LEU A 620 -20.65 -2.02 -19.47
C LEU A 620 -21.74 -0.97 -19.24
N GLY A 621 -22.98 -1.41 -19.05
CA GLY A 621 -24.12 -0.53 -18.72
C GLY A 621 -24.56 0.40 -19.86
N LEU A 622 -24.04 0.23 -21.08
CA LEU A 622 -24.37 1.08 -22.24
C LEU A 622 -25.37 0.44 -23.18
N ALA A 623 -26.22 1.27 -23.79
CA ALA A 623 -27.10 0.83 -24.87
C ALA A 623 -26.27 0.40 -26.11
N PRO A 624 -26.66 -0.66 -26.85
CA PRO A 624 -25.90 -1.15 -28.00
C PRO A 624 -25.58 -0.11 -29.07
N VAL A 625 -26.48 0.87 -29.26
CA VAL A 625 -26.28 1.99 -30.19
C VAL A 625 -25.09 2.86 -29.78
N ILE A 626 -24.90 3.10 -28.47
CA ILE A 626 -23.77 3.87 -27.95
C ILE A 626 -22.47 3.10 -28.13
N VAL A 627 -22.46 1.80 -27.83
CA VAL A 627 -21.30 0.94 -28.06
C VAL A 627 -20.89 0.97 -29.54
N GLY A 628 -21.85 0.87 -30.46
CA GLY A 628 -21.63 0.99 -31.89
C GLY A 628 -21.08 2.35 -32.36
N GLN A 629 -21.29 3.42 -31.59
CA GLN A 629 -20.70 4.74 -31.85
C GLN A 629 -19.26 4.88 -31.32
N LEU A 630 -18.94 4.21 -30.21
CA LEU A 630 -17.63 4.31 -29.55
C LEU A 630 -16.55 3.43 -30.23
N LEU A 631 -16.89 2.22 -30.67
CA LEU A 631 -15.92 1.29 -31.27
C LEU A 631 -15.19 1.85 -32.52
N PRO A 632 -15.87 2.55 -33.45
CA PRO A 632 -15.19 3.18 -34.58
C PRO A 632 -14.18 4.26 -34.17
N ILE A 633 -14.41 4.93 -33.03
CA ILE A 633 -13.50 5.96 -32.51
C ILE A 633 -12.23 5.30 -31.97
N VAL A 634 -12.37 4.23 -31.18
CA VAL A 634 -11.23 3.42 -30.69
C VAL A 634 -10.43 2.85 -31.86
N SER A 635 -11.11 2.32 -32.87
CA SER A 635 -10.47 1.77 -34.08
C SER A 635 -9.72 2.82 -34.91
N ARG A 636 -10.21 4.07 -34.91
CA ARG A 636 -9.54 5.19 -35.60
C ARG A 636 -8.28 5.58 -34.84
N MET A 637 -8.36 5.70 -33.52
CA MET A 637 -7.23 6.04 -32.67
C MET A 637 -6.08 5.04 -32.82
N ALA A 638 -6.40 3.75 -32.94
CA ALA A 638 -5.40 2.73 -33.20
C ALA A 638 -4.68 2.93 -34.54
N ARG A 639 -5.42 3.29 -35.60
CA ARG A 639 -4.84 3.64 -36.91
C ARG A 639 -3.98 4.90 -36.87
N ASP A 640 -4.25 5.80 -35.93
CA ASP A 640 -3.46 7.01 -35.70
C ASP A 640 -2.19 6.74 -34.86
N GLY A 641 -1.91 5.48 -34.52
CA GLY A 641 -0.66 5.02 -33.91
C GLY A 641 -0.73 4.70 -32.42
N VAL A 642 -1.92 4.72 -31.81
CA VAL A 642 -2.10 4.38 -30.39
C VAL A 642 -2.28 2.88 -30.23
N THR A 643 -1.55 2.29 -29.29
CA THR A 643 -1.71 0.86 -28.97
C THR A 643 -2.85 0.69 -27.97
N VAL A 644 -3.77 -0.24 -28.20
CA VAL A 644 -4.99 -0.37 -27.38
C VAL A 644 -5.12 -1.77 -26.78
N VAL A 645 -5.33 -1.83 -25.47
CA VAL A 645 -5.80 -3.04 -24.77
C VAL A 645 -7.24 -2.83 -24.37
N LEU A 646 -8.15 -3.55 -25.04
CA LEU A 646 -9.57 -3.49 -24.74
C LEU A 646 -9.98 -4.71 -23.90
N VAL A 647 -10.33 -4.48 -22.64
CA VAL A 647 -10.99 -5.49 -21.80
C VAL A 647 -12.47 -5.47 -22.13
N GLU A 648 -12.99 -6.62 -22.52
CA GLU A 648 -14.41 -6.78 -22.81
C GLU A 648 -14.96 -8.10 -22.28
N GLN A 649 -16.26 -8.10 -22.00
CA GLN A 649 -17.01 -9.33 -21.73
C GLN A 649 -17.68 -9.85 -23.00
N SER A 650 -17.99 -8.95 -23.94
CA SER A 650 -18.62 -9.30 -25.21
C SER A 650 -17.60 -9.71 -26.25
N VAL A 651 -17.61 -10.99 -26.60
CA VAL A 651 -16.77 -11.55 -27.68
C VAL A 651 -17.08 -10.90 -29.03
N ASN A 652 -18.34 -10.55 -29.28
CA ASN A 652 -18.74 -9.85 -30.51
C ASN A 652 -18.13 -8.45 -30.61
N VAL A 653 -18.04 -7.74 -29.48
CA VAL A 653 -17.39 -6.42 -29.43
C VAL A 653 -15.90 -6.57 -29.72
N ALA A 654 -15.24 -7.54 -29.07
CA ALA A 654 -13.82 -7.83 -29.30
C ALA A 654 -13.51 -8.17 -30.77
N LEU A 655 -14.31 -9.04 -31.41
CA LEU A 655 -14.16 -9.40 -32.83
C LEU A 655 -14.34 -8.22 -33.79
N THR A 656 -15.01 -7.16 -33.37
CA THR A 656 -15.26 -5.99 -34.21
C THR A 656 -14.05 -5.04 -34.25
N VAL A 657 -13.18 -5.10 -33.23
CA VAL A 657 -12.17 -4.05 -32.98
C VAL A 657 -10.74 -4.58 -32.84
N ALA A 658 -10.56 -5.86 -32.47
CA ALA A 658 -9.24 -6.45 -32.22
C ALA A 658 -9.00 -7.68 -33.10
N ASP A 659 -7.85 -7.70 -33.77
CA ASP A 659 -7.42 -8.83 -34.61
C ASP A 659 -6.84 -9.99 -33.79
N ARG A 660 -6.35 -9.68 -32.58
CA ARG A 660 -5.77 -10.63 -31.63
C ARG A 660 -6.45 -10.55 -30.27
N ALA A 661 -6.61 -11.70 -29.63
CA ALA A 661 -7.23 -11.79 -28.32
C ALA A 661 -6.43 -12.66 -27.34
N TYR A 662 -6.48 -12.25 -26.08
CA TYR A 662 -6.05 -13.04 -24.94
C TYR A 662 -7.28 -13.47 -24.15
N PHE A 663 -7.34 -14.76 -23.78
CA PHE A 663 -8.38 -15.28 -22.90
C PHE A 663 -7.81 -15.56 -21.51
N MET A 664 -8.42 -14.99 -20.49
CA MET A 664 -7.96 -15.09 -19.11
C MET A 664 -8.96 -15.85 -18.23
N GLU A 665 -8.47 -16.77 -17.41
CA GLU A 665 -9.26 -17.53 -16.45
C GLU A 665 -8.47 -17.74 -15.16
N ARG A 666 -9.07 -17.40 -14.00
CA ARG A 666 -8.49 -17.60 -12.65
C ARG A 666 -7.05 -17.07 -12.49
N GLY A 667 -6.75 -15.93 -13.09
CA GLY A 667 -5.44 -15.29 -12.96
C GLY A 667 -4.43 -15.66 -14.05
N GLU A 668 -4.76 -16.57 -14.97
CA GLU A 668 -3.83 -17.11 -15.98
C GLU A 668 -4.35 -16.87 -17.40
N ILE A 669 -3.43 -16.70 -18.35
CA ILE A 669 -3.74 -16.66 -19.79
C ILE A 669 -3.91 -18.09 -20.30
N ARG A 670 -5.06 -18.39 -20.88
CA ARG A 670 -5.41 -19.72 -21.43
C ARG A 670 -5.42 -19.76 -22.96
N PHE A 671 -5.46 -18.60 -23.60
CA PHE A 671 -5.39 -18.45 -25.04
C PHE A 671 -4.68 -17.16 -25.39
N ASP A 672 -3.84 -17.24 -26.42
CA ASP A 672 -3.19 -16.13 -27.11
C ASP A 672 -3.21 -16.49 -28.60
N GLY A 673 -3.85 -15.64 -29.41
CA GLY A 673 -3.89 -15.82 -30.85
C GLY A 673 -4.90 -14.90 -31.54
N PRO A 674 -5.11 -15.09 -32.84
CA PRO A 674 -6.10 -14.33 -33.60
C PRO A 674 -7.50 -14.43 -32.98
N THR A 675 -8.22 -13.31 -32.88
CA THR A 675 -9.57 -13.29 -32.26
C THR A 675 -10.54 -14.23 -32.98
N ALA A 676 -10.36 -14.45 -34.28
CA ALA A 676 -11.16 -15.38 -35.07
C ALA A 676 -11.00 -16.85 -34.61
N GLU A 677 -9.81 -17.27 -34.20
CA GLU A 677 -9.56 -18.65 -33.73
C GLU A 677 -10.23 -18.92 -32.38
N LEU A 678 -10.49 -17.88 -31.58
CA LEU A 678 -11.22 -18.02 -30.33
C LEU A 678 -12.66 -18.52 -30.55
N LEU A 679 -13.28 -18.18 -31.68
CA LEU A 679 -14.61 -18.69 -32.08
C LEU A 679 -14.62 -20.21 -32.27
N GLU A 680 -13.48 -20.80 -32.58
CA GLU A 680 -13.30 -22.25 -32.76
C GLU A 680 -13.01 -22.98 -31.44
N ARG A 681 -12.96 -22.25 -30.32
CA ARG A 681 -12.70 -22.75 -28.96
C ARG A 681 -13.96 -22.69 -28.08
N PRO A 682 -14.96 -23.57 -28.32
CA PRO A 682 -16.20 -23.57 -27.54
C PRO A 682 -15.99 -23.93 -26.07
N ASP A 683 -14.89 -24.60 -25.72
CA ASP A 683 -14.48 -24.89 -24.35
C ASP A 683 -14.20 -23.61 -23.55
N LEU A 684 -13.53 -22.63 -24.16
CA LEU A 684 -13.23 -21.34 -23.52
C LEU A 684 -14.44 -20.40 -23.57
N LEU A 685 -15.10 -20.31 -24.71
CA LEU A 685 -16.22 -19.40 -24.93
C LEU A 685 -17.45 -19.73 -24.07
N ARG A 686 -17.72 -21.02 -23.80
CA ARG A 686 -18.81 -21.44 -22.91
C ARG A 686 -18.73 -20.76 -21.55
N SER A 687 -17.53 -20.56 -21.01
CA SER A 687 -17.37 -19.93 -19.69
C SER A 687 -17.84 -18.46 -19.69
N VAL A 688 -17.59 -17.73 -20.78
CA VAL A 688 -18.05 -16.33 -20.95
C VAL A 688 -19.55 -16.27 -21.20
N PHE A 689 -20.07 -17.12 -22.08
CA PHE A 689 -21.50 -17.15 -22.41
C PHE A 689 -22.37 -17.64 -21.24
N LEU A 690 -21.90 -18.58 -20.42
CA LEU A 690 -22.63 -19.05 -19.25
C LEU A 690 -22.66 -18.00 -18.13
N SER A 691 -21.61 -17.20 -17.95
CA SER A 691 -21.64 -16.05 -17.04
C SER A 691 -22.53 -14.92 -17.57
N GLY A 692 -22.41 -14.56 -18.86
CA GLY A 692 -23.27 -13.53 -19.47
C GLY A 692 -24.74 -13.94 -19.59
N ALA A 693 -25.04 -15.23 -19.71
CA ALA A 693 -26.39 -15.77 -19.69
C ALA A 693 -26.94 -15.94 -18.26
N ALA A 694 -26.09 -16.19 -17.26
CA ALA A 694 -26.51 -16.23 -15.86
C ALA A 694 -27.00 -14.84 -15.39
N ASP A 695 -26.30 -13.76 -15.74
CA ASP A 695 -26.70 -12.39 -15.39
C ASP A 695 -27.98 -11.94 -16.13
N GLY A 696 -28.29 -12.53 -17.28
CA GLY A 696 -29.54 -12.32 -18.01
C GLY A 696 -30.71 -13.22 -17.58
N ALA A 697 -30.45 -14.34 -16.87
CA ALA A 697 -31.44 -15.39 -16.62
C ALA A 697 -31.75 -15.65 -15.13
N THR A 698 -31.07 -15.03 -14.16
CA THR A 698 -31.38 -15.21 -12.73
C THR A 698 -32.49 -14.30 -12.18
N SER A 699 -33.30 -13.70 -13.06
CA SER A 699 -34.60 -13.14 -12.70
C SER A 699 -35.71 -14.18 -12.94
N GLY A 700 -35.75 -15.25 -12.13
CA GLY A 700 -36.90 -16.15 -12.14
C GLY A 700 -36.65 -17.58 -11.67
N SER A 701 -37.37 -17.96 -10.61
CA SER A 701 -37.62 -19.32 -10.10
C SER A 701 -36.59 -19.92 -9.15
N MET A 702 -36.85 -19.72 -7.85
CA MET A 702 -36.47 -20.66 -6.81
C MET A 702 -37.15 -22.02 -7.04
N ASN A 703 -36.41 -23.10 -6.82
CA ASN A 703 -36.98 -24.37 -6.36
C ASN A 703 -35.99 -25.02 -5.40
N GLY A 704 -36.49 -25.33 -4.20
CA GLY A 704 -35.70 -25.89 -3.11
C GLY A 704 -35.37 -27.36 -3.31
N THR A 705 -34.18 -27.74 -2.84
CA THR A 705 -33.86 -29.11 -2.46
C THR A 705 -32.91 -29.11 -1.27
N ASN A 706 -33.35 -29.80 -0.22
CA ASN A 706 -32.66 -30.07 1.04
C ASN A 706 -31.33 -30.81 0.87
N GLY A 707 -30.35 -30.41 1.69
CA GLY A 707 -29.19 -31.21 2.10
C GLY A 707 -28.44 -30.42 3.19
N HIS A 708 -28.81 -30.57 4.47
CA HIS A 708 -28.09 -31.39 5.45
C HIS A 708 -26.56 -31.35 5.29
N HIS A 709 -25.91 -30.44 6.02
CA HIS A 709 -24.64 -30.75 6.66
C HIS A 709 -24.48 -30.01 8.00
N ASP A 710 -24.03 -30.81 8.96
CA ASP A 710 -23.94 -30.64 10.40
C ASP A 710 -23.29 -29.36 10.94
N ASP A 711 -23.87 -28.96 12.07
CA ASP A 711 -23.30 -28.15 13.15
C ASP A 711 -21.89 -28.56 13.56
N GLN A 712 -21.04 -27.56 13.74
CA GLN A 712 -20.20 -27.41 14.92
C GLN A 712 -19.50 -26.05 14.88
N LEU A 713 -19.80 -25.18 15.86
CA LEU A 713 -18.95 -24.15 16.48
C LEU A 713 -19.86 -23.35 17.43
N SER A 714 -20.02 -23.84 18.66
CA SER A 714 -19.35 -23.28 19.86
C SER A 714 -19.99 -21.99 20.36
N ASP A 715 -21.02 -22.20 21.17
CA ASP A 715 -21.33 -21.53 22.42
C ASP A 715 -20.34 -20.41 22.81
N ALA A 716 -20.70 -19.17 22.50
CA ALA A 716 -20.12 -17.97 23.08
C ALA A 716 -21.27 -17.12 23.61
N THR A 717 -21.50 -17.27 24.91
CA THR A 717 -22.33 -16.42 25.75
C THR A 717 -21.99 -14.94 25.50
N LEU A 718 -22.93 -14.20 24.94
CA LEU A 718 -22.87 -12.74 24.90
C LEU A 718 -23.42 -12.20 26.22
N ASP A 719 -22.57 -11.49 26.93
CA ASP A 719 -22.91 -10.71 28.12
C ASP A 719 -24.02 -9.71 27.80
N ASP A 720 -25.13 -9.88 28.52
CA ASP A 720 -26.27 -8.99 28.59
C ASP A 720 -25.92 -7.85 29.56
N ASP A 721 -25.60 -6.68 29.01
CA ASP A 721 -25.38 -5.47 29.81
C ASP A 721 -25.84 -4.21 29.06
N SER A 722 -27.17 -4.08 28.91
CA SER A 722 -27.89 -2.83 29.20
C SER A 722 -29.39 -3.09 29.11
N ALA A 723 -29.98 -3.47 30.24
CA ALA A 723 -31.42 -3.46 30.43
C ALA A 723 -31.96 -2.04 30.25
N ILE A 724 -32.57 -1.78 29.09
CA ILE A 724 -33.73 -0.91 29.01
C ILE A 724 -34.91 -1.87 29.14
N ASP A 725 -35.67 -1.73 30.23
CA ASP A 725 -36.86 -2.51 30.53
C ASP A 725 -37.70 -2.72 29.27
N ALA A 726 -37.68 -3.94 28.74
CA ALA A 726 -38.61 -4.37 27.72
C ALA A 726 -40.01 -4.37 28.35
N VAL A 727 -40.69 -3.23 28.26
CA VAL A 727 -42.13 -3.15 28.49
C VAL A 727 -42.75 -4.18 27.54
N THR A 728 -43.26 -5.27 28.11
CA THR A 728 -44.11 -6.22 27.41
C THR A 728 -45.30 -5.42 26.86
N LEU A 729 -45.23 -5.01 25.59
CA LEU A 729 -46.31 -4.32 24.91
C LEU A 729 -47.48 -5.29 24.81
N THR A 730 -48.40 -5.22 25.77
CA THR A 730 -49.71 -5.82 25.65
C THR A 730 -50.45 -5.12 24.51
N SER A 731 -51.25 -5.86 23.74
CA SER A 731 -51.99 -5.38 22.56
C SER A 731 -53.01 -4.26 22.82
N ASP A 732 -53.15 -3.78 24.06
CA ASP A 732 -54.16 -2.81 24.48
C ASP A 732 -53.66 -1.36 24.55
N HIS A 733 -52.36 -1.09 24.33
CA HIS A 733 -51.81 0.27 24.37
C HIS A 733 -51.15 0.69 23.05
N PRO A 734 -51.38 1.94 22.59
CA PRO A 734 -50.79 2.42 21.35
C PRO A 734 -49.28 2.62 21.49
N VAL A 735 -48.53 2.22 20.45
CA VAL A 735 -47.07 2.40 20.39
C VAL A 735 -46.68 3.82 20.01
N LEU A 736 -47.54 4.54 19.29
CA LEU A 736 -47.44 5.98 19.07
C LEU A 736 -48.79 6.62 19.42
N GLN A 737 -48.75 7.67 20.24
CA GLN A 737 -49.92 8.48 20.54
C GLN A 737 -49.59 9.95 20.29
N VAL A 738 -50.45 10.59 19.51
CA VAL A 738 -50.37 12.00 19.14
C VAL A 738 -51.61 12.68 19.70
N ASP A 739 -51.42 13.64 20.60
CA ASP A 739 -52.51 14.32 21.29
C ASP A 739 -52.48 15.83 21.00
N GLY A 740 -53.42 16.31 20.20
CA GLY A 740 -53.71 17.73 20.03
C GLY A 740 -52.56 18.55 19.47
N LEU A 741 -51.75 17.98 18.57
CA LEU A 741 -50.63 18.69 17.95
C LEU A 741 -51.11 19.92 17.20
N ALA A 742 -50.43 21.05 17.42
CA ALA A 742 -50.70 22.31 16.75
C ALA A 742 -49.40 23.06 16.42
N VAL A 743 -49.37 23.73 15.26
CA VAL A 743 -48.29 24.65 14.87
C VAL A 743 -48.79 25.72 13.90
N SER A 744 -48.28 26.94 14.05
CA SER A 744 -48.56 28.07 13.16
C SER A 744 -47.30 28.66 12.56
N PHE A 745 -47.30 28.93 11.24
CA PHE A 745 -46.20 29.59 10.53
C PHE A 745 -46.67 30.95 10.00
N GLY A 746 -46.03 32.03 10.42
CA GLY A 746 -46.32 33.37 9.88
C GLY A 746 -47.79 33.80 9.98
N GLY A 747 -48.52 33.32 10.99
CA GLY A 747 -49.95 33.60 11.19
C GLY A 747 -50.91 32.62 10.51
N ILE A 748 -50.42 31.67 9.71
CA ILE A 748 -51.21 30.59 9.11
C ILE A 748 -51.12 29.36 10.02
N ARG A 749 -52.26 28.85 10.48
CA ARG A 749 -52.32 27.64 11.31
C ARG A 749 -52.20 26.41 10.42
N ALA A 750 -51.01 25.84 10.33
CA ALA A 750 -50.72 24.69 9.46
C ALA A 750 -51.21 23.37 10.04
N VAL A 751 -51.17 23.23 11.37
CA VAL A 751 -51.78 22.12 12.11
C VAL A 751 -52.53 22.71 13.30
N ALA A 752 -53.80 22.34 13.48
CA ALA A 752 -54.66 22.99 14.46
C ALA A 752 -54.84 22.19 15.75
N SER A 753 -55.15 20.91 15.66
CA SER A 753 -55.32 19.99 16.80
C SER A 753 -55.41 18.56 16.28
N VAL A 754 -54.32 18.04 15.75
CA VAL A 754 -54.28 16.67 15.21
C VAL A 754 -54.04 15.68 16.36
N SER A 755 -54.96 14.74 16.51
CA SER A 755 -54.84 13.63 17.46
C SER A 755 -55.09 12.30 16.75
N PHE A 756 -54.21 11.34 16.97
CA PHE A 756 -54.39 9.95 16.54
C PHE A 756 -53.42 9.04 17.28
N ASP A 757 -53.70 7.75 17.23
CA ASP A 757 -52.89 6.69 17.82
C ASP A 757 -52.48 5.67 16.75
N VAL A 758 -51.46 4.87 17.06
CA VAL A 758 -51.00 3.75 16.24
C VAL A 758 -50.81 2.54 17.15
N ALA A 759 -51.50 1.45 16.86
CA ALA A 759 -51.37 0.19 17.56
C ALA A 759 -50.04 -0.51 17.22
N PRO A 760 -49.55 -1.42 18.09
CA PRO A 760 -48.38 -2.25 17.78
C PRO A 760 -48.61 -3.07 16.50
N ARG A 761 -47.64 -3.04 15.58
CA ARG A 761 -47.69 -3.74 14.29
C ARG A 761 -48.86 -3.32 13.39
N GLU A 762 -49.28 -2.06 13.47
CA GLU A 762 -50.31 -1.46 12.60
C GLU A 762 -49.65 -0.62 11.50
N ILE A 763 -50.22 -0.65 10.28
CA ILE A 763 -49.91 0.29 9.19
C ILE A 763 -51.03 1.33 9.09
N VAL A 764 -50.72 2.57 9.40
CA VAL A 764 -51.66 3.70 9.33
C VAL A 764 -51.31 4.60 8.15
N GLY A 765 -52.23 4.72 7.19
CA GLY A 765 -52.09 5.64 6.06
C GLY A 765 -52.66 7.02 6.37
N VAL A 766 -51.92 8.08 6.06
CA VAL A 766 -52.34 9.47 6.22
C VAL A 766 -52.54 10.07 4.83
N ILE A 767 -53.78 10.42 4.51
CA ILE A 767 -54.19 10.96 3.21
C ILE A 767 -54.75 12.37 3.37
N GLY A 768 -54.71 13.17 2.32
CA GLY A 768 -55.30 14.52 2.30
C GLY A 768 -54.81 15.35 1.11
N PRO A 769 -55.53 16.40 0.71
CA PRO A 769 -55.13 17.29 -0.39
C PRO A 769 -53.79 18.00 -0.10
N ASN A 770 -53.21 18.61 -1.14
CA ASN A 770 -51.99 19.40 -1.00
C ASN A 770 -52.26 20.60 -0.06
N GLY A 771 -51.42 20.76 0.96
CA GLY A 771 -51.62 21.80 1.98
C GLY A 771 -52.48 21.37 3.18
N ALA A 772 -52.92 20.11 3.28
CA ALA A 772 -53.66 19.59 4.42
C ALA A 772 -52.85 19.47 5.73
N GLY A 773 -51.53 19.67 5.70
CA GLY A 773 -50.64 19.61 6.86
C GLY A 773 -49.96 18.25 7.10
N LYS A 774 -50.01 17.30 6.14
CA LYS A 774 -49.45 15.93 6.27
C LYS A 774 -47.96 15.92 6.66
N THR A 775 -47.10 16.48 5.82
CA THR A 775 -45.65 16.58 6.08
C THR A 775 -45.35 17.36 7.35
N THR A 776 -46.14 18.42 7.62
CA THR A 776 -46.01 19.21 8.85
C THR A 776 -46.29 18.38 10.10
N VAL A 777 -47.28 17.48 10.07
CA VAL A 777 -47.53 16.53 11.17
C VAL A 777 -46.33 15.61 11.37
N PHE A 778 -45.72 15.08 10.31
CA PHE A 778 -44.49 14.28 10.41
C PHE A 778 -43.30 15.08 10.98
N ASP A 779 -43.15 16.35 10.59
CA ASP A 779 -42.12 17.24 11.15
C ASP A 779 -42.28 17.47 12.66
N LEU A 780 -43.53 17.59 13.13
CA LEU A 780 -43.84 17.73 14.55
C LEU A 780 -43.57 16.43 15.33
N ILE A 781 -43.98 15.27 14.79
CA ILE A 781 -43.76 13.96 15.43
C ILE A 781 -42.27 13.63 15.52
N SER A 782 -41.52 13.87 14.43
CA SER A 782 -40.07 13.62 14.38
C SER A 782 -39.20 14.72 15.01
N GLY A 783 -39.80 15.83 15.45
CA GLY A 783 -39.11 16.91 16.17
C GLY A 783 -38.27 17.85 15.29
N PHE A 784 -38.44 17.83 13.97
CA PHE A 784 -37.82 18.80 13.05
C PHE A 784 -38.49 20.18 13.13
N THR A 785 -39.76 20.20 13.51
CA THR A 785 -40.50 21.41 13.86
C THR A 785 -40.98 21.30 15.32
N PRO A 786 -40.77 22.33 16.16
CA PRO A 786 -41.35 22.34 17.51
C PRO A 786 -42.86 22.57 17.45
N ALA A 787 -43.62 21.88 18.31
CA ALA A 787 -45.06 22.09 18.43
C ALA A 787 -45.37 23.31 19.31
N ASP A 788 -46.38 24.09 18.94
CA ASP A 788 -46.92 25.19 19.76
C ASP A 788 -47.79 24.64 20.92
N ALA A 789 -48.45 23.51 20.68
CA ALA A 789 -49.26 22.78 21.64
C ALA A 789 -49.37 21.29 21.27
N GLY A 790 -49.77 20.47 22.24
CA GLY A 790 -49.96 19.03 22.08
C GLY A 790 -48.81 18.19 22.63
N ARG A 791 -48.94 16.87 22.49
CA ARG A 791 -48.00 15.88 23.02
C ARG A 791 -47.80 14.72 22.03
N VAL A 792 -46.59 14.19 22.00
CA VAL A 792 -46.23 12.96 21.26
C VAL A 792 -45.65 11.97 22.24
N VAL A 793 -46.27 10.80 22.36
CA VAL A 793 -45.86 9.70 23.23
C VAL A 793 -45.47 8.51 22.36
N LEU A 794 -44.27 7.97 22.56
CA LEU A 794 -43.74 6.79 21.86
C LEU A 794 -43.45 5.69 22.88
N ALA A 795 -44.05 4.52 22.71
CA ALA A 795 -43.92 3.37 23.61
C ALA A 795 -44.09 3.77 25.10
N GLY A 796 -45.10 4.59 25.40
CA GLY A 796 -45.39 5.11 26.75
C GLY A 796 -44.52 6.30 27.21
N HIS A 797 -43.51 6.71 26.46
CA HIS A 797 -42.60 7.80 26.81
C HIS A 797 -42.95 9.09 26.07
N ASP A 798 -43.04 10.20 26.81
CA ASP A 798 -43.22 11.52 26.19
C ASP A 798 -41.95 11.95 25.46
N ILE A 799 -42.03 12.07 24.15
CA ILE A 799 -40.90 12.49 23.30
C ILE A 799 -41.04 13.94 22.82
N THR A 800 -42.07 14.68 23.25
CA THR A 800 -42.46 15.99 22.70
C THR A 800 -41.34 17.04 22.75
N SER A 801 -40.50 17.02 23.79
CA SER A 801 -39.40 17.97 23.97
C SER A 801 -38.04 17.44 23.50
N LEU A 802 -37.97 16.17 23.06
CA LEU A 802 -36.72 15.55 22.62
C LEU A 802 -36.30 16.07 21.24
N ARG A 803 -34.98 16.17 21.02
CA ARG A 803 -34.40 16.50 19.71
C ARG A 803 -34.59 15.32 18.74
N PRO A 804 -34.55 15.53 17.42
CA PRO A 804 -34.73 14.46 16.43
C PRO A 804 -33.83 13.23 16.66
N ALA A 805 -32.56 13.44 17.00
CA ALA A 805 -31.61 12.35 17.28
C ALA A 805 -32.01 11.53 18.52
N ASP A 806 -32.50 12.18 19.57
CA ASP A 806 -32.93 11.53 20.80
C ASP A 806 -34.25 10.76 20.59
N ARG A 807 -35.14 11.25 19.70
CA ARG A 807 -36.34 10.50 19.27
C ARG A 807 -36.00 9.27 18.45
N ALA A 808 -35.00 9.37 17.57
CA ALA A 808 -34.50 8.23 16.80
C ALA A 808 -33.84 7.17 17.70
N ALA A 809 -33.14 7.60 18.76
CA ALA A 809 -32.63 6.70 19.79
C ALA A 809 -33.75 6.04 20.60
N ALA A 810 -34.87 6.74 20.83
CA ALA A 810 -36.06 6.20 21.48
C ALA A 810 -36.90 5.24 20.60
N GLY A 811 -36.50 5.02 19.34
CA GLY A 811 -37.14 4.04 18.44
C GLY A 811 -38.00 4.65 17.33
N LEU A 812 -37.97 5.96 17.09
CA LEU A 812 -38.70 6.59 15.98
C LEU A 812 -37.83 6.69 14.72
N GLY A 813 -38.17 5.94 13.67
CA GLY A 813 -37.58 6.08 12.35
C GLY A 813 -38.38 7.04 11.46
N ARG A 814 -37.71 7.89 10.68
CA ARG A 814 -38.35 8.66 9.60
C ARG A 814 -37.56 8.58 8.29
N SER A 815 -38.26 8.32 7.20
CA SER A 815 -37.78 8.56 5.83
C SER A 815 -38.33 9.88 5.28
N PHE A 816 -37.56 10.55 4.42
CA PHE A 816 -37.91 11.82 3.79
C PHE A 816 -38.28 11.62 2.31
N GLN A 817 -38.92 12.61 1.70
CA GLN A 817 -39.35 12.54 0.29
C GLN A 817 -38.18 12.23 -0.66
N ASP A 818 -37.03 12.90 -0.49
CA ASP A 818 -35.78 12.57 -1.18
C ASP A 818 -34.90 11.66 -0.31
N ALA A 819 -34.48 10.50 -0.83
CA ALA A 819 -33.50 9.63 -0.18
C ALA A 819 -32.15 10.35 -0.08
N ARG A 820 -31.84 10.93 1.08
CA ARG A 820 -30.58 11.66 1.37
C ARG A 820 -29.45 10.70 1.72
N LEU A 821 -29.19 9.75 0.83
CA LEU A 821 -28.08 8.81 0.96
C LEU A 821 -26.79 9.40 0.38
N PHE A 822 -25.64 8.87 0.81
CA PHE A 822 -24.33 9.29 0.29
C PHE A 822 -24.11 8.70 -1.10
N PRO A 823 -24.15 9.51 -2.18
CA PRO A 823 -24.12 8.97 -3.55
C PRO A 823 -22.81 8.30 -3.93
N GLU A 824 -21.71 8.70 -3.27
CA GLU A 824 -20.34 8.23 -3.53
C GLU A 824 -19.96 7.01 -2.69
N LEU A 825 -20.84 6.52 -1.82
CA LEU A 825 -20.61 5.30 -1.06
C LEU A 825 -21.31 4.13 -1.73
N THR A 826 -20.72 2.95 -1.56
CA THR A 826 -21.37 1.70 -1.93
C THR A 826 -22.57 1.41 -1.01
N VAL A 827 -23.44 0.48 -1.39
CA VAL A 827 -24.55 0.04 -0.54
C VAL A 827 -24.03 -0.50 0.80
N THR A 828 -22.98 -1.33 0.79
CA THR A 828 -22.34 -1.82 2.02
C THR A 828 -21.82 -0.69 2.90
N GLU A 829 -21.05 0.25 2.35
CA GLU A 829 -20.49 1.37 3.14
C GLU A 829 -21.59 2.28 3.69
N THR A 830 -22.62 2.55 2.89
CA THR A 830 -23.79 3.34 3.32
C THR A 830 -24.45 2.68 4.53
N LEU A 831 -24.69 1.36 4.47
CA LEU A 831 -25.28 0.63 5.59
C LEU A 831 -24.34 0.54 6.80
N SER A 832 -23.03 0.38 6.59
CA SER A 832 -22.05 0.40 7.67
C SER A 832 -22.10 1.71 8.45
N ILE A 833 -22.22 2.86 7.76
CA ILE A 833 -22.33 4.17 8.41
C ILE A 833 -23.64 4.29 9.22
N THR A 834 -24.75 3.73 8.72
CA THR A 834 -26.02 3.74 9.48
C THR A 834 -25.93 2.97 10.79
N LEU A 835 -24.95 2.06 10.92
CA LEU A 835 -24.72 1.30 12.15
C LEU A 835 -23.75 1.96 13.13
N GLU A 836 -23.25 3.19 12.86
CA GLU A 836 -22.26 3.91 13.70
C GLU A 836 -22.60 3.92 15.19
N ARG A 837 -23.88 4.06 15.53
CA ARG A 837 -24.33 4.09 16.93
C ARG A 837 -24.13 2.77 17.68
N PHE A 838 -24.00 1.66 16.97
CA PHE A 838 -23.82 0.32 17.53
C PHE A 838 -22.36 -0.14 17.53
N VAL A 839 -21.42 0.68 17.07
CA VAL A 839 -20.00 0.36 17.04
C VAL A 839 -19.42 0.37 18.47
N PRO A 840 -18.97 -0.78 19.01
CA PRO A 840 -18.47 -0.87 20.39
C PRO A 840 -17.14 -0.14 20.61
N SER A 841 -16.22 -0.20 19.63
CA SER A 841 -14.89 0.40 19.75
C SER A 841 -14.81 1.74 19.01
N ARG A 842 -14.71 2.84 19.76
CA ARG A 842 -14.61 4.22 19.22
C ARG A 842 -13.22 4.85 19.36
N SER A 843 -12.24 4.09 19.84
CA SER A 843 -10.91 4.62 20.13
C SER A 843 -10.04 4.68 18.87
N THR A 844 -9.65 5.88 18.47
CA THR A 844 -8.72 6.09 17.34
C THR A 844 -7.36 5.45 17.60
N ALA A 845 -6.89 5.43 18.85
CA ALA A 845 -5.62 4.80 19.21
C ALA A 845 -5.67 3.27 19.01
N VAL A 846 -6.83 2.68 19.24
CA VAL A 846 -7.07 1.25 19.07
C VAL A 846 -7.07 0.85 17.60
N ALA A 847 -7.77 1.63 16.79
CA ALA A 847 -7.76 1.48 15.34
C ALA A 847 -6.33 1.68 14.78
N ALA A 848 -5.61 2.71 15.23
CA ALA A 848 -4.26 3.01 14.75
C ALA A 848 -3.22 1.93 15.11
N LEU A 849 -3.40 1.22 16.22
CA LEU A 849 -2.52 0.14 16.67
C LEU A 849 -2.95 -1.24 16.18
N HIS A 850 -4.00 -1.36 15.37
CA HIS A 850 -4.51 -2.61 14.79
C HIS A 850 -4.73 -3.70 15.86
N LEU A 851 -5.27 -3.31 17.00
CA LEU A 851 -5.47 -4.24 18.12
C LEU A 851 -6.73 -5.12 17.89
N PRO A 852 -6.82 -6.32 18.49
CA PRO A 852 -7.87 -7.32 18.18
C PRO A 852 -9.33 -6.84 18.31
N TRP A 853 -9.66 -6.10 19.36
CA TRP A 853 -10.96 -5.46 19.57
C TRP A 853 -11.44 -4.53 18.43
N ALA A 854 -10.55 -3.94 17.64
CA ALA A 854 -10.94 -3.16 16.47
C ALA A 854 -11.51 -4.08 15.38
N PHE A 855 -10.83 -5.19 15.11
CA PHE A 855 -11.24 -6.18 14.13
C PHE A 855 -12.55 -6.88 14.52
N GLU A 856 -12.73 -7.23 15.80
CA GLU A 856 -13.97 -7.83 16.30
C GLU A 856 -15.16 -6.86 16.13
N SER A 857 -14.94 -5.58 16.46
CA SER A 857 -15.94 -4.52 16.28
C SER A 857 -16.33 -4.34 14.80
N GLU A 858 -15.35 -4.35 13.88
CA GLU A 858 -15.60 -4.26 12.44
C GLU A 858 -16.34 -5.48 11.90
N GLN A 859 -15.99 -6.70 12.36
CA GLN A 859 -16.68 -7.92 11.96
C GLN A 859 -18.15 -7.93 12.39
N GLN A 860 -18.47 -7.44 13.59
CA GLN A 860 -19.86 -7.35 14.05
C GLN A 860 -20.71 -6.41 13.17
N VAL A 861 -20.14 -5.27 12.76
CA VAL A 861 -20.80 -4.34 11.82
C VAL A 861 -21.00 -5.02 10.47
N ALA A 862 -19.95 -5.66 9.93
CA ALA A 862 -20.01 -6.34 8.64
C ALA A 862 -21.10 -7.43 8.62
N ALA A 863 -21.17 -8.26 9.67
CA ALA A 863 -22.21 -9.29 9.80
C ALA A 863 -23.62 -8.69 9.83
N ARG A 864 -23.82 -7.57 10.51
CA ARG A 864 -25.13 -6.90 10.54
C ARG A 864 -25.49 -6.25 9.19
N VAL A 865 -24.51 -5.73 8.45
CA VAL A 865 -24.72 -5.22 7.09
C VAL A 865 -25.12 -6.35 6.15
N ASP A 866 -24.50 -7.52 6.27
CA ASP A 866 -24.85 -8.70 5.47
C ASP A 866 -26.30 -9.12 5.67
N GLU A 867 -26.76 -9.16 6.92
CA GLU A 867 -28.14 -9.48 7.27
C GLU A 867 -29.13 -8.46 6.67
N LEU A 868 -28.82 -7.16 6.74
CA LEU A 868 -29.66 -6.10 6.16
C LEU A 868 -29.72 -6.19 4.63
N ILE A 869 -28.61 -6.52 3.98
CA ILE A 869 -28.55 -6.70 2.53
C ILE A 869 -29.40 -7.89 2.10
N GLU A 870 -29.34 -9.00 2.83
CA GLU A 870 -30.14 -10.18 2.56
C GLU A 870 -31.64 -9.90 2.78
N LEU A 871 -32.00 -9.34 3.94
CA LEU A 871 -33.37 -9.00 4.31
C LEU A 871 -34.04 -8.09 3.27
N MET A 872 -33.28 -7.14 2.73
CA MET A 872 -33.77 -6.14 1.78
C MET A 872 -33.60 -6.56 0.31
N GLY A 873 -33.05 -7.75 0.04
CA GLY A 873 -32.84 -8.25 -1.31
C GLY A 873 -31.82 -7.45 -2.14
N LEU A 874 -30.84 -6.82 -1.47
CA LEU A 874 -29.85 -5.92 -2.08
C LEU A 874 -28.56 -6.63 -2.51
N GLY A 875 -28.51 -7.96 -2.49
CA GLY A 875 -27.28 -8.74 -2.71
C GLY A 875 -26.54 -8.41 -4.00
N ALA A 876 -27.28 -8.22 -5.11
CA ALA A 876 -26.69 -7.85 -6.40
C ALA A 876 -26.07 -6.44 -6.44
N TYR A 877 -26.51 -5.55 -5.54
CA TYR A 877 -26.12 -4.14 -5.50
C TYR A 877 -25.15 -3.82 -4.36
N ARG A 878 -24.72 -4.82 -3.59
CA ARG A 878 -23.86 -4.70 -2.41
C ARG A 878 -22.68 -3.73 -2.60
N ASN A 879 -21.97 -3.89 -3.72
CA ASN A 879 -20.77 -3.12 -4.06
C ASN A 879 -21.04 -1.99 -5.06
N SER A 880 -22.30 -1.78 -5.46
CA SER A 880 -22.69 -0.69 -6.36
C SER A 880 -22.74 0.62 -5.59
N PHE A 881 -22.36 1.72 -6.24
CA PHE A 881 -22.52 3.04 -5.64
C PHE A 881 -23.99 3.43 -5.58
N VAL A 882 -24.40 4.13 -4.53
CA VAL A 882 -25.80 4.54 -4.36
C VAL A 882 -26.30 5.39 -5.54
N ARG A 883 -25.42 6.16 -6.18
CA ARG A 883 -25.73 6.96 -7.38
C ARG A 883 -26.10 6.12 -8.61
N GLU A 884 -25.62 4.88 -8.69
CA GLU A 884 -25.84 3.97 -9.82
C GLU A 884 -27.18 3.25 -9.72
N LEU A 885 -27.82 3.28 -8.55
CA LEU A 885 -29.09 2.61 -8.29
C LEU A 885 -30.26 3.35 -8.94
N SER A 886 -31.28 2.58 -9.37
CA SER A 886 -32.57 3.14 -9.75
C SER A 886 -33.23 3.84 -8.55
N THR A 887 -34.18 4.74 -8.81
CA THR A 887 -34.92 5.44 -7.75
C THR A 887 -35.59 4.45 -6.78
N GLY A 888 -36.20 3.39 -7.29
CA GLY A 888 -36.79 2.32 -6.47
C GLY A 888 -35.77 1.59 -5.61
N THR A 889 -34.66 1.11 -6.19
CA THR A 889 -33.61 0.42 -5.42
C THR A 889 -32.95 1.33 -4.39
N ARG A 890 -32.73 2.61 -4.72
CA ARG A 890 -32.23 3.60 -3.77
C ARG A 890 -33.18 3.78 -2.58
N ARG A 891 -34.49 3.72 -2.80
CA ARG A 891 -35.50 3.78 -1.73
C ARG A 891 -35.43 2.56 -0.82
N VAL A 892 -35.16 1.37 -1.38
CA VAL A 892 -34.95 0.14 -0.60
C VAL A 892 -33.69 0.27 0.28
N VAL A 893 -32.61 0.89 -0.21
CA VAL A 893 -31.40 1.18 0.59
C VAL A 893 -31.70 2.18 1.72
N ASP A 894 -32.50 3.22 1.45
CA ASP A 894 -32.93 4.19 2.47
C ASP A 894 -33.73 3.50 3.59
N LEU A 895 -34.67 2.62 3.23
CA LEU A 895 -35.39 1.78 4.18
C LEU A 895 -34.46 0.84 4.94
N ALA A 896 -33.44 0.27 4.29
CA ALA A 896 -32.47 -0.62 4.93
C ALA A 896 -31.67 0.12 6.00
N GLY A 897 -31.23 1.36 5.71
CA GLY A 897 -30.58 2.24 6.68
C GLY A 897 -31.50 2.63 7.84
N LEU A 898 -32.78 2.85 7.57
CA LEU A 898 -33.79 3.11 8.60
C LEU A 898 -33.95 1.91 9.54
N VAL A 899 -34.03 0.72 8.98
CA VAL A 899 -34.22 -0.55 9.70
C VAL A 899 -32.97 -0.95 10.48
N ALA A 900 -31.78 -0.53 10.02
CA ALA A 900 -30.54 -0.69 10.77
C ALA A 900 -30.65 -0.13 12.20
N HIS A 901 -31.43 0.94 12.38
CA HIS A 901 -31.71 1.57 13.66
C HIS A 901 -32.81 0.90 14.50
N ARG A 902 -33.27 -0.31 14.17
CA ARG A 902 -34.26 -1.07 14.95
C ARG A 902 -35.43 -0.22 15.47
N PRO A 903 -36.12 0.55 14.60
CA PRO A 903 -37.20 1.44 15.04
C PRO A 903 -38.42 0.63 15.50
N THR A 904 -39.10 1.12 16.55
CA THR A 904 -40.41 0.62 16.99
C THR A 904 -41.55 1.21 16.16
N VAL A 905 -41.36 2.45 15.67
CA VAL A 905 -42.30 3.15 14.77
C VAL A 905 -41.56 3.76 13.59
N ILE A 906 -42.06 3.55 12.39
CA ILE A 906 -41.49 4.06 11.13
C ILE A 906 -42.46 5.07 10.49
N LEU A 907 -41.96 6.25 10.16
CA LEU A 907 -42.66 7.29 9.42
C LEU A 907 -42.17 7.30 7.96
N LEU A 908 -43.04 7.01 7.00
CA LEU A 908 -42.73 7.02 5.56
C LEU A 908 -43.43 8.19 4.87
N ASP A 909 -42.64 9.15 4.39
CA ASP A 909 -43.14 10.36 3.73
C ASP A 909 -43.06 10.18 2.21
N GLU A 910 -44.21 9.97 1.55
CA GLU A 910 -44.38 9.78 0.10
C GLU A 910 -43.39 8.80 -0.55
N PRO A 911 -43.27 7.55 -0.05
CA PRO A 911 -42.25 6.63 -0.53
C PRO A 911 -42.40 6.17 -1.98
N THR A 912 -43.53 6.41 -2.66
CA THR A 912 -43.75 6.07 -4.07
C THR A 912 -43.48 7.22 -5.04
N SER A 913 -43.20 8.43 -4.55
CA SER A 913 -43.00 9.61 -5.40
C SER A 913 -41.77 9.45 -6.31
N GLY A 914 -41.93 9.65 -7.62
CA GLY A 914 -40.84 9.56 -8.61
C GLY A 914 -40.36 8.14 -8.94
N ILE A 915 -41.07 7.10 -8.49
CA ILE A 915 -40.74 5.68 -8.70
C ILE A 915 -41.61 5.09 -9.83
N ALA A 916 -41.06 4.14 -10.60
CA ALA A 916 -41.83 3.48 -11.65
C ALA A 916 -42.87 2.49 -11.08
N GLN A 917 -44.03 2.31 -11.73
CA GLN A 917 -45.12 1.46 -11.21
C GLN A 917 -44.70 0.05 -10.79
N ARG A 918 -43.83 -0.60 -11.58
CA ARG A 918 -43.29 -1.94 -11.26
C ARG A 918 -42.45 -1.96 -9.98
N GLU A 919 -41.75 -0.87 -9.69
CA GLU A 919 -40.95 -0.73 -8.47
C GLU A 919 -41.84 -0.41 -7.26
N VAL A 920 -42.94 0.35 -7.44
CA VAL A 920 -43.97 0.58 -6.41
C VAL A 920 -44.64 -0.74 -5.98
N GLU A 921 -44.96 -1.60 -6.94
CA GLU A 921 -45.51 -2.95 -6.65
C GLU A 921 -44.52 -3.81 -5.83
N ALA A 922 -43.21 -3.64 -6.04
CA ALA A 922 -42.17 -4.34 -5.28
C ALA A 922 -41.95 -3.76 -3.88
N LEU A 923 -42.33 -2.51 -3.64
CA LEU A 923 -42.18 -1.84 -2.34
C LEU A 923 -43.23 -2.31 -1.31
N ALA A 924 -44.46 -2.58 -1.74
CA ALA A 924 -45.53 -3.00 -0.84
C ALA A 924 -45.21 -4.29 -0.04
N PRO A 925 -44.66 -5.37 -0.65
CA PRO A 925 -44.18 -6.53 0.10
C PRO A 925 -43.09 -6.20 1.12
N VAL A 926 -42.16 -5.28 0.80
CA VAL A 926 -41.09 -4.86 1.73
C VAL A 926 -41.71 -4.20 2.97
N VAL A 927 -42.63 -3.25 2.79
CA VAL A 927 -43.32 -2.57 3.90
C VAL A 927 -44.07 -3.56 4.79
N ARG A 928 -44.77 -4.55 4.21
CA ARG A 928 -45.45 -5.60 4.98
C ARG A 928 -44.47 -6.49 5.76
N ARG A 929 -43.35 -6.89 5.16
CA ARG A 929 -42.30 -7.65 5.86
C ARG A 929 -41.69 -6.88 7.02
N LEU A 930 -41.47 -5.57 6.88
CA LEU A 930 -40.98 -4.75 7.99
C LEU A 930 -41.93 -4.78 9.19
N ARG A 931 -43.24 -4.76 8.97
CA ARG A 931 -44.23 -4.95 10.03
C ARG A 931 -44.24 -6.38 10.57
N ASP A 932 -44.28 -7.36 9.69
CA ASP A 932 -44.56 -8.75 10.04
C ASP A 932 -43.34 -9.47 10.67
N GLU A 933 -42.14 -9.18 10.19
CA GLU A 933 -40.90 -9.82 10.63
C GLU A 933 -40.17 -9.00 11.70
N MET A 934 -40.13 -7.66 11.56
CA MET A 934 -39.41 -6.79 12.51
C MET A 934 -40.31 -6.22 13.61
N GLY A 935 -41.64 -6.41 13.52
CA GLY A 935 -42.59 -5.95 14.53
C GLY A 935 -42.78 -4.43 14.61
N ALA A 936 -42.31 -3.68 13.61
CA ALA A 936 -42.44 -2.22 13.58
C ALA A 936 -43.87 -1.79 13.21
N SER A 937 -44.38 -0.74 13.86
CA SER A 937 -45.58 -0.03 13.39
C SER A 937 -45.20 1.03 12.36
N ILE A 938 -46.05 1.26 11.36
CA ILE A 938 -45.72 2.11 10.22
C ILE A 938 -46.81 3.18 10.06
N VAL A 939 -46.40 4.44 9.96
CA VAL A 939 -47.27 5.53 9.53
C VAL A 939 -46.78 6.00 8.17
N ILE A 940 -47.66 6.04 7.18
CA ILE A 940 -47.29 6.36 5.81
C ILE A 940 -48.13 7.52 5.28
N ILE A 941 -47.47 8.58 4.79
CA ILE A 941 -48.11 9.64 4.01
C ILE A 941 -47.99 9.26 2.55
N GLU A 942 -49.12 9.21 1.85
CA GLU A 942 -49.14 8.90 0.42
C GLU A 942 -50.19 9.66 -0.37
N HIS A 943 -49.89 9.84 -1.65
CA HIS A 943 -50.78 10.41 -2.65
C HIS A 943 -51.34 9.35 -3.61
N ASP A 944 -50.69 8.19 -3.70
CA ASP A 944 -51.18 7.02 -4.43
C ASP A 944 -52.22 6.26 -3.57
N ILE A 945 -53.50 6.58 -3.79
CA ILE A 945 -54.63 5.94 -3.09
C ILE A 945 -54.65 4.41 -3.29
N PRO A 946 -54.51 3.86 -4.51
CA PRO A 946 -54.36 2.42 -4.71
C PRO A 946 -53.23 1.78 -3.90
N PHE A 947 -52.05 2.38 -3.85
CA PHE A 947 -50.94 1.84 -3.08
C PHE A 947 -51.25 1.82 -1.58
N VAL A 948 -51.62 2.97 -0.99
CA VAL A 948 -51.85 3.07 0.46
C VAL A 948 -53.03 2.22 0.92
N SER A 949 -54.12 2.15 0.14
CA SER A 949 -55.27 1.29 0.45
C SER A 949 -54.93 -0.19 0.40
N SER A 950 -53.93 -0.60 -0.40
CA SER A 950 -53.51 -1.99 -0.48
C SER A 950 -52.70 -2.47 0.73
N ILE A 951 -52.06 -1.57 1.48
CA ILE A 951 -51.14 -1.91 2.58
C ILE A 951 -51.62 -1.44 3.95
N ALA A 952 -52.43 -0.39 4.05
CA ALA A 952 -52.82 0.22 5.32
C ALA A 952 -53.94 -0.58 6.01
N ASP A 953 -53.78 -0.82 7.31
CA ASP A 953 -54.80 -1.41 8.16
C ASP A 953 -55.88 -0.35 8.53
N ARG A 954 -55.47 0.92 8.64
CA ARG A 954 -56.34 2.08 8.94
C ARG A 954 -55.89 3.32 8.17
N LEU A 955 -56.83 4.14 7.72
CA LEU A 955 -56.57 5.44 7.12
C LEU A 955 -56.99 6.60 8.04
N ILE A 956 -56.27 7.72 7.91
CA ILE A 956 -56.57 9.01 8.54
C ILE A 956 -56.63 10.04 7.41
N ALA A 957 -57.79 10.69 7.27
CA ALA A 957 -57.95 11.79 6.34
C ALA A 957 -57.70 13.14 7.05
N LEU A 958 -56.73 13.91 6.55
CA LEU A 958 -56.43 15.26 6.99
C LEU A 958 -56.97 16.29 6.00
N ASP A 959 -57.59 17.34 6.51
CA ASP A 959 -57.93 18.55 5.75
C ASP A 959 -57.70 19.79 6.61
N GLN A 960 -57.10 20.82 5.99
CA GLN A 960 -56.74 22.11 6.62
C GLN A 960 -56.10 22.00 8.03
N GLY A 961 -55.23 21.01 8.25
CA GLY A 961 -54.54 20.83 9.53
C GLY A 961 -55.39 20.20 10.65
N THR A 962 -56.49 19.53 10.30
CA THR A 962 -57.37 18.79 11.23
C THR A 962 -57.69 17.39 10.70
N VAL A 963 -57.97 16.45 11.62
CA VAL A 963 -58.43 15.10 11.25
C VAL A 963 -59.92 15.16 10.92
N VAL A 964 -60.27 14.76 9.69
CA VAL A 964 -61.66 14.71 9.21
C VAL A 964 -62.33 13.41 9.65
N THR A 965 -61.70 12.27 9.34
CA THR A 965 -62.20 10.94 9.70
C THR A 965 -61.04 9.94 9.79
N THR A 966 -61.27 8.84 10.50
CA THR A 966 -60.33 7.74 10.69
C THR A 966 -61.09 6.41 10.68
N GLY A 967 -60.52 5.38 10.06
CA GLY A 967 -61.17 4.08 9.95
C GLY A 967 -60.55 3.18 8.88
N PRO A 968 -61.17 2.02 8.58
CA PRO A 968 -60.74 1.16 7.49
C PRO A 968 -60.68 1.90 6.14
N PRO A 969 -59.79 1.50 5.20
CA PRO A 969 -59.63 2.20 3.93
C PRO A 969 -60.93 2.44 3.15
N ASP A 970 -61.80 1.43 3.05
CA ASP A 970 -63.06 1.52 2.30
C ASP A 970 -64.03 2.56 2.90
N ASP A 971 -64.08 2.65 4.23
CA ASP A 971 -64.97 3.57 4.94
C ASP A 971 -64.49 5.03 4.84
N VAL A 972 -63.16 5.24 4.91
CA VAL A 972 -62.56 6.58 4.83
C VAL A 972 -62.62 7.14 3.41
N LEU A 973 -62.36 6.32 2.39
CA LEU A 973 -62.37 6.76 0.99
C LEU A 973 -63.77 7.07 0.46
N THR A 974 -64.81 6.46 1.04
CA THR A 974 -66.21 6.72 0.69
C THR A 974 -66.86 7.80 1.55
N HIS A 975 -66.15 8.33 2.55
CA HIS A 975 -66.68 9.35 3.46
C HIS A 975 -66.97 10.67 2.72
N PRO A 976 -68.17 11.26 2.86
CA PRO A 976 -68.57 12.46 2.12
C PRO A 976 -67.59 13.64 2.24
N ASP A 977 -67.12 13.92 3.45
CA ASP A 977 -66.20 15.04 3.73
C ASP A 977 -64.80 14.82 3.12
N VAL A 978 -64.35 13.56 3.00
CA VAL A 978 -63.07 13.23 2.35
C VAL A 978 -63.20 13.43 0.85
N VAL A 979 -64.29 12.95 0.24
CA VAL A 979 -64.59 13.18 -1.18
C VAL A 979 -64.74 14.68 -1.49
N GLU A 980 -65.39 15.46 -0.63
CA GLU A 980 -65.54 16.91 -0.79
C GLU A 980 -64.19 17.64 -0.74
N SER A 981 -63.31 17.29 0.21
CA SER A 981 -61.98 17.90 0.33
C SER A 981 -61.06 17.61 -0.86
N TYR A 982 -61.18 16.43 -1.49
CA TYR A 982 -60.40 16.05 -2.67
C TYR A 982 -60.96 16.61 -4.00
N LEU A 983 -62.29 16.79 -4.10
CA LEU A 983 -62.94 17.31 -5.32
C LEU A 983 -63.08 18.84 -5.34
N GLY A 984 -62.80 19.53 -4.23
CA GLY A 984 -62.84 20.99 -4.14
C GLY A 984 -64.24 21.62 -4.27
N THR A 985 -65.29 20.80 -4.21
CA THR A 985 -66.68 21.25 -4.40
C THR A 985 -67.30 21.68 -3.08
N SER A 986 -66.94 22.87 -2.60
CA SER A 986 -67.76 23.53 -1.58
C SER A 986 -69.18 23.74 -2.13
N GLY A 987 -70.22 23.43 -1.34
CA GLY A 987 -71.63 23.74 -1.68
C GLY A 987 -71.90 25.21 -2.04
N ALA A 988 -70.95 26.11 -1.73
CA ALA A 988 -70.94 27.52 -2.13
C ALA A 988 -70.58 27.77 -3.61
N ALA A 989 -70.00 26.80 -4.33
CA ALA A 989 -69.75 26.86 -5.77
C ALA A 989 -71.01 26.48 -6.57
N ILE A 990 -71.77 25.49 -6.08
CA ILE A 990 -73.03 25.02 -6.70
C ILE A 990 -74.14 26.07 -6.57
N ALA A 991 -74.18 26.83 -5.47
CA ALA A 991 -75.13 27.94 -5.30
C ALA A 991 -74.83 29.16 -6.20
N ARG A 992 -73.64 29.25 -6.80
CA ARG A 992 -73.26 30.35 -7.73
C ARG A 992 -73.50 30.03 -9.20
N SER A 993 -73.68 28.77 -9.58
CA SER A 993 -73.98 28.35 -10.95
C SER A 993 -75.48 28.16 -11.24
N GLY A 994 -76.35 28.35 -10.25
CA GLY A 994 -77.80 28.28 -10.42
C GLY A 994 -78.45 29.64 -10.65
N GLY A 995 -78.33 30.20 -11.86
CA GLY A 995 -79.15 31.36 -12.26
C GLY A 995 -78.64 32.19 -13.44
N ARG A 996 -78.95 31.75 -14.67
CA ARG A 996 -79.41 32.52 -15.85
C ARG A 996 -79.03 31.80 -17.14
N GLY A 997 -80.05 31.43 -17.92
CA GLY A 997 -79.95 30.82 -19.25
C GLY A 997 -81.02 29.76 -19.41
#